data_AF-A0A4R0ZJJ0-F1
#
_entry.id   AF-A0A4R0ZJJ0-F1
#
_cell.length_a   1.000
_cell.length_b   1.000
_cell.length_c   1.000
_cell.angle_alpha   90.00
_cell.angle_beta   90.00
_cell.angle_gamma   90.00
#
_symmetry.space_group_name_H-M   'P 1'
#
loop_
_entity.id
_entity.type
_entity.pdbx_description
1 polymer ?
#
loop_
_entity_poly.entity_id
_entity_poly.type
_entity_poly.pdbx_seq_one_letter_code
_entity_poly.pdbx_strand_id
1 'polypeptide(L)'
;MNGNEVGDTMEHSISRQFVSQLTPWASSDWNARLAPGTMLYQWKGKQVVPYMRTSATTEYRLIRPYGRYTIVRSRSRQLLVLTSTVELILTRPLTKARLGGSLNRVLVHNYMRQKAAYTPYTYERLADDQAVTFADQTLNGDWYIPTAPHRIRVDDVESFDWERDVPDVDSKSFRFQLHYWTTVNQLTRAYRQTGRLDYLAYAERVVLSWTKRYPVMRADRVAYNEHGTAVRVFHLLSFWDAYRKTELHRDPGLTERILSVVYDHAVLLASPTFYRMRHNHGLFQDMALLAIAETFPEFDKSEDWARIARARLDDQLETSLSEDGTHLEHSPGYHVYVYHTLARFSEWAGLNGILLPRRFETIRHMPAQLVYFVKPNRTLPIFGDTSGHIRPFDMVPDTRDFPGLAYALSGGTEGSQPTELVKRLGTQYAIMREYWAHPKRVFSDATHITMTAGYNGYAHKHADDLSLELYGLGRDFIVETGRYGYTDRTERTQALRVAAHNTVHRLGEELDLSVENIGQSGIVSVEQDTKASVARGVSRLIGNGATHERRLIYDKARTLLVYDRITSPEPDLFVQRFHLGAGLELVAESGTARDVLFRDVNRRSIQLVQLMWSDGSYMEIESSHVASRDFEWVPRKQVVSVEYGTDVRYLTLIRLDRTDNPIVETKIEQRDETTIVTYRLASGSKHVIKVLEII
;
A
#
# COMPACT_ATOMS: atom_id res chain seq x y z
N MET A 1 -5.89 61.09 22.05
CA MET A 1 -7.25 61.40 21.56
C MET A 1 -7.98 60.09 21.34
N ASN A 2 -9.19 59.98 21.90
CA ASN A 2 -9.88 58.72 22.18
C ASN A 2 -10.48 58.05 20.93
N GLY A 3 -10.35 56.72 20.86
CA GLY A 3 -10.84 55.86 19.78
C GLY A 3 -12.32 55.48 19.86
N ASN A 4 -13.22 56.45 20.11
CA ASN A 4 -14.66 56.22 20.20
C ASN A 4 -15.49 56.84 19.05
N GLU A 5 -14.89 57.42 18.01
CA GLU A 5 -15.65 58.12 16.95
C GLU A 5 -15.56 57.50 15.55
N VAL A 6 -14.87 56.36 15.37
CA VAL A 6 -14.79 55.68 14.06
C VAL A 6 -15.82 54.53 13.94
N GLY A 7 -16.50 54.16 15.03
CA GLY A 7 -17.49 53.08 15.06
C GLY A 7 -18.91 53.46 14.61
N ASP A 8 -19.29 54.75 14.73
CA ASP A 8 -20.67 55.19 14.52
C ASP A 8 -20.99 55.66 13.08
N THR A 9 -19.97 55.80 12.22
CA THR A 9 -20.17 56.32 10.85
C THR A 9 -20.35 55.25 9.77
N MET A 10 -20.22 53.95 10.09
CA MET A 10 -20.55 52.85 9.16
C MET A 10 -21.93 52.20 9.38
N GLU A 11 -22.72 52.62 10.36
CA GLU A 11 -24.08 52.09 10.59
C GLU A 11 -25.16 52.69 9.66
N HIS A 12 -24.82 53.69 8.84
CA HIS A 12 -25.81 54.47 8.08
C HIS A 12 -25.79 54.40 6.54
N SER A 13 -25.00 53.52 5.90
CA SER A 13 -24.95 53.48 4.42
C SER A 13 -25.32 52.17 3.70
N ILE A 14 -25.90 51.15 4.36
CA ILE A 14 -26.35 49.91 3.67
C ILE A 14 -27.85 49.60 3.94
N SER A 15 -28.66 50.61 4.28
CA SER A 15 -30.02 50.37 4.80
C SER A 15 -31.18 50.66 3.84
N ARG A 16 -31.02 50.63 2.50
CA ARG A 16 -32.16 50.90 1.59
C ARG A 16 -32.36 50.03 0.35
N GLN A 17 -31.53 49.02 0.06
CA GLN A 17 -31.74 48.18 -1.14
C GLN A 17 -32.12 46.71 -0.92
N PHE A 18 -32.37 46.27 0.32
CA PHE A 18 -32.74 44.87 0.60
C PHE A 18 -33.98 44.70 1.50
N VAL A 19 -34.92 45.65 1.49
CA VAL A 19 -36.12 45.59 2.36
C VAL A 19 -37.40 45.14 1.63
N SER A 20 -37.40 44.89 0.32
CA SER A 20 -38.66 44.61 -0.42
C SER A 20 -38.73 43.28 -1.18
N GLN A 21 -37.94 42.26 -0.83
CA GLN A 21 -38.22 40.90 -1.31
C GLN A 21 -38.15 39.93 -0.14
N LEU A 22 -39.19 39.92 0.69
CA LEU A 22 -39.43 38.83 1.61
C LEU A 22 -40.67 38.06 1.15
N THR A 23 -40.45 36.99 0.40
CA THR A 23 -41.38 35.85 0.29
C THR A 23 -41.74 35.36 1.71
N PRO A 24 -42.81 34.60 1.94
CA PRO A 24 -43.08 34.02 3.25
C PRO A 24 -42.03 32.91 3.52
N TRP A 25 -40.88 33.27 4.12
CA TRP A 25 -39.70 32.39 4.20
C TRP A 25 -39.95 31.14 5.05
N ALA A 26 -40.10 30.04 4.33
CA ALA A 26 -39.98 28.68 4.79
C ALA A 26 -38.50 28.31 5.04
N SER A 27 -38.32 27.45 6.04
CA SER A 27 -37.14 26.66 6.39
C SER A 27 -35.73 27.25 6.43
N SER A 28 -35.34 27.77 7.61
CA SER A 28 -33.93 27.66 8.02
C SER A 28 -33.57 26.21 8.32
N ASP A 29 -32.39 25.78 7.87
CA ASP A 29 -31.75 24.50 8.16
C ASP A 29 -31.13 24.47 9.57
N TRP A 30 -31.21 25.57 10.34
CA TRP A 30 -30.53 25.75 11.62
C TRP A 30 -31.46 26.20 12.75
N ASN A 31 -31.18 25.67 13.94
CA ASN A 31 -31.66 26.19 15.22
C ASN A 31 -30.50 26.86 15.97
N ALA A 32 -30.85 27.83 16.81
CA ALA A 32 -29.98 28.42 17.81
C ALA A 32 -30.38 27.84 19.17
N ARG A 33 -29.52 27.02 19.77
CA ARG A 33 -29.68 26.52 21.13
C ARG A 33 -29.05 27.51 22.10
N LEU A 34 -29.83 27.90 23.11
CA LEU A 34 -29.44 28.88 24.11
C LEU A 34 -29.45 28.24 25.49
N ALA A 35 -28.39 28.46 26.27
CA ALA A 35 -28.33 28.04 27.67
C ALA A 35 -29.36 28.80 28.55
N PRO A 36 -29.72 28.27 29.73
CA PRO A 36 -30.53 29.00 30.71
C PRO A 36 -29.90 30.35 31.08
N GLY A 37 -30.72 31.36 31.32
CA GLY A 37 -30.30 32.72 31.68
C GLY A 37 -29.84 33.61 30.51
N THR A 38 -29.81 33.11 29.28
CA THR A 38 -29.40 33.86 28.09
C THR A 38 -30.38 35.00 27.82
N MET A 39 -29.88 36.23 27.62
CA MET A 39 -30.70 37.41 27.33
C MET A 39 -31.16 37.41 25.87
N LEU A 40 -32.48 37.49 25.68
CA LEU A 40 -33.15 37.79 24.42
C LEU A 40 -33.46 39.28 24.36
N TYR A 41 -33.28 39.85 23.18
CA TYR A 41 -33.54 41.23 22.86
C TYR A 41 -34.65 41.34 21.83
N GLN A 42 -35.26 42.52 21.73
CA GLN A 42 -36.26 42.83 20.73
C GLN A 42 -36.03 44.21 20.14
N TRP A 43 -36.64 44.45 18.98
CA TRP A 43 -36.69 45.78 18.38
C TRP A 43 -37.72 46.67 19.10
N LYS A 44 -37.30 47.86 19.50
CA LYS A 44 -38.19 48.96 19.93
C LYS A 44 -37.85 50.19 19.10
N GLY A 45 -38.61 50.40 18.02
CA GLY A 45 -38.26 51.37 16.99
C GLY A 45 -36.96 50.98 16.28
N LYS A 46 -35.96 51.88 16.28
CA LYS A 46 -34.63 51.63 15.71
C LYS A 46 -33.60 51.06 16.70
N GLN A 47 -33.99 50.83 17.96
CA GLN A 47 -33.08 50.37 19.02
C GLN A 47 -33.33 48.91 19.38
N VAL A 48 -32.25 48.20 19.71
CA VAL A 48 -32.27 46.84 20.27
C VAL A 48 -32.30 46.96 21.79
N VAL A 49 -33.37 46.49 22.42
CA VAL A 49 -33.56 46.57 23.88
C VAL A 49 -33.68 45.17 24.50
N PRO A 50 -33.23 44.96 25.75
CA PRO A 50 -33.46 43.70 26.47
C PRO A 50 -34.95 43.36 26.55
N TYR A 51 -35.29 42.08 26.40
CA TYR A 51 -36.68 41.60 26.42
C TYR A 51 -36.91 40.61 27.57
N MET A 52 -36.22 39.47 27.55
CA MET A 52 -36.36 38.44 28.59
C MET A 52 -35.13 37.54 28.65
N ARG A 53 -34.96 36.80 29.75
CA ARG A 53 -33.97 35.72 29.84
C ARG A 53 -34.64 34.36 29.63
N THR A 54 -33.91 33.42 29.02
CA THR A 54 -34.34 32.02 28.94
C THR A 54 -34.37 31.41 30.35
N SER A 55 -35.39 30.62 30.68
CA SER A 55 -35.47 29.92 31.97
C SER A 55 -34.86 28.51 31.94
N ALA A 56 -34.75 27.93 30.75
CA ALA A 56 -34.18 26.62 30.49
C ALA A 56 -33.42 26.63 29.16
N THR A 57 -32.69 25.54 28.87
CA THR A 57 -32.10 25.35 27.55
C THR A 57 -33.21 25.35 26.50
N THR A 58 -33.16 26.30 25.57
CA THR A 58 -34.24 26.51 24.60
C THR A 58 -33.65 26.61 23.20
N GLU A 59 -34.28 25.94 22.24
CA GLU A 59 -33.96 26.06 20.82
C GLU A 59 -34.94 27.00 20.13
N TYR A 60 -34.38 27.94 19.37
CA TYR A 60 -35.16 28.82 18.50
C TYR A 60 -34.74 28.60 17.06
N ARG A 61 -35.71 28.67 16.14
CA ARG A 61 -35.36 28.63 14.71
C ARG A 61 -34.50 29.84 14.37
N LEU A 62 -33.30 29.61 13.85
CA LEU A 62 -32.41 30.67 13.43
C LEU A 62 -32.93 31.28 12.12
N ILE A 63 -33.00 32.60 12.01
CA ILE A 63 -33.39 33.30 10.77
C ILE A 63 -32.15 33.74 10.00
N ARG A 64 -31.28 34.56 10.63
CA ARG A 64 -30.02 35.03 10.04
C ARG A 64 -29.11 35.72 11.07
N PRO A 65 -27.78 35.79 10.82
CA PRO A 65 -26.90 36.71 11.50
C PRO A 65 -27.27 38.19 11.23
N TYR A 66 -27.02 39.07 12.20
CA TYR A 66 -27.22 40.52 12.12
C TYR A 66 -26.28 41.25 13.10
N GLY A 67 -25.14 41.75 12.60
CA GLY A 67 -24.11 42.38 13.44
C GLY A 67 -23.62 41.42 14.53
N ARG A 68 -23.59 41.89 15.78
CA ARG A 68 -23.26 41.06 16.97
C ARG A 68 -24.40 40.14 17.43
N TYR A 69 -25.54 40.16 16.75
CA TYR A 69 -26.73 39.40 17.10
C TYR A 69 -27.07 38.34 16.06
N THR A 70 -27.76 37.29 16.49
CA THR A 70 -28.45 36.33 15.64
C THR A 70 -29.95 36.57 15.79
N ILE A 71 -30.66 36.72 14.67
CA ILE A 71 -32.11 36.85 14.67
C ILE A 71 -32.71 35.45 14.72
N VAL A 72 -33.57 35.21 15.72
CA VAL A 72 -34.24 33.93 15.95
C VAL A 72 -35.75 34.10 15.99
N ARG A 73 -36.51 33.06 15.62
CA ARG A 73 -37.97 33.06 15.65
C ARG A 73 -38.49 32.43 16.94
N SER A 74 -39.30 33.19 17.69
CA SER A 74 -40.08 32.70 18.83
C SER A 74 -41.56 32.90 18.54
N ARG A 75 -42.30 31.80 18.32
CA ARG A 75 -43.72 31.84 17.89
C ARG A 75 -43.89 32.78 16.68
N SER A 76 -44.68 33.85 16.80
CA SER A 76 -44.91 34.87 15.78
C SER A 76 -43.95 36.06 15.82
N ARG A 77 -42.93 36.06 16.69
CA ARG A 77 -42.00 37.18 16.89
C ARG A 77 -40.57 36.85 16.43
N GLN A 78 -39.87 37.88 15.98
CA GLN A 78 -38.42 37.85 15.79
C GLN A 78 -37.76 38.44 17.03
N LEU A 79 -36.81 37.71 17.60
CA LEU A 79 -35.99 38.14 18.72
C LEU A 79 -34.52 38.15 18.28
N LEU A 80 -33.71 38.93 18.98
CA LEU A 80 -32.27 38.95 18.78
C LEU A 80 -31.59 38.30 19.98
N VAL A 81 -30.53 37.55 19.74
CA VAL A 81 -29.67 36.98 20.77
C VAL A 81 -28.22 37.27 20.42
N LEU A 82 -27.35 37.48 21.40
CA LEU A 82 -25.93 37.67 21.11
C LEU A 82 -25.37 36.43 20.41
N THR A 83 -24.70 36.62 19.28
CA THR A 83 -24.16 35.49 18.49
C THR A 83 -23.15 34.67 19.31
N SER A 84 -22.42 35.32 20.22
CA SER A 84 -21.47 34.66 21.12
C SER A 84 -22.10 33.69 22.12
N THR A 85 -23.42 33.72 22.32
CA THR A 85 -24.15 32.82 23.22
C THR A 85 -24.96 31.76 22.48
N VAL A 86 -24.84 31.69 21.14
CA VAL A 86 -25.57 30.74 20.31
C VAL A 86 -24.75 29.48 20.07
N GLU A 87 -25.30 28.33 20.45
CA GLU A 87 -24.87 27.04 19.93
C GLU A 87 -25.67 26.74 18.65
N LEU A 88 -24.98 26.51 17.54
CA LEU A 88 -25.60 26.21 16.25
C LEU A 88 -25.99 24.74 16.17
N ILE A 89 -27.28 24.47 15.97
CA ILE A 89 -27.82 23.13 15.79
C ILE A 89 -28.28 22.97 14.34
N LEU A 90 -27.64 22.05 13.63
CA LEU A 90 -28.06 21.68 12.29
C LEU A 90 -29.33 20.81 12.38
N THR A 91 -30.42 21.25 11.76
CA THR A 91 -31.72 20.55 11.80
C THR A 91 -31.98 19.73 10.53
N ARG A 92 -31.17 19.94 9.49
CA ARG A 92 -31.27 19.25 8.21
C ARG A 92 -29.87 18.96 7.69
N PRO A 93 -29.61 17.78 7.13
CA PRO A 93 -28.29 17.46 6.60
C PRO A 93 -27.82 18.42 5.50
N LEU A 94 -26.51 18.62 5.39
CA LEU A 94 -25.87 19.46 4.39
C LEU A 94 -25.78 18.69 3.07
N THR A 95 -26.58 19.10 2.09
CA THR A 95 -26.37 18.70 0.70
C THR A 95 -25.37 19.65 0.04
N LYS A 96 -24.76 19.24 -1.08
CA LYS A 96 -23.91 20.14 -1.89
C LYS A 96 -24.61 21.47 -2.23
N ALA A 97 -25.90 21.42 -2.57
CA ALA A 97 -26.69 22.62 -2.85
C ALA A 97 -26.87 23.51 -1.62
N ARG A 98 -27.05 22.92 -0.44
CA ARG A 98 -27.19 23.67 0.83
C ARG A 98 -25.90 24.38 1.23
N LEU A 99 -24.73 23.78 0.98
CA LEU A 99 -23.44 24.42 1.24
C LEU A 99 -23.31 25.76 0.49
N GLY A 100 -23.75 25.82 -0.76
CA GLY A 100 -23.70 27.02 -1.60
C GLY A 100 -24.69 28.13 -1.24
N GLY A 101 -25.66 27.89 -0.35
CA GLY A 101 -26.66 28.90 0.06
C GLY A 101 -26.04 30.06 0.84
N SER A 102 -26.37 31.31 0.51
CA SER A 102 -25.74 32.50 1.12
C SER A 102 -25.78 32.54 2.65
N LEU A 103 -26.92 32.16 3.24
CA LEU A 103 -27.06 32.02 4.69
C LEU A 103 -26.23 30.85 5.24
N ASN A 104 -26.30 29.70 4.58
CA ASN A 104 -25.60 28.49 5.02
C ASN A 104 -24.09 28.64 4.97
N ARG A 105 -23.52 29.35 3.99
CA ARG A 105 -22.06 29.61 3.95
C ARG A 105 -21.55 30.19 5.25
N VAL A 106 -22.22 31.23 5.77
CA VAL A 106 -21.83 31.90 7.02
C VAL A 106 -22.06 31.00 8.24
N LEU A 107 -23.19 30.29 8.29
CA LEU A 107 -23.52 29.44 9.44
C LEU A 107 -22.65 28.18 9.50
N VAL A 108 -22.42 27.52 8.37
CA VAL A 108 -21.51 26.38 8.25
C VAL A 108 -20.08 26.80 8.62
N HIS A 109 -19.61 27.96 8.14
CA HIS A 109 -18.31 28.50 8.53
C HIS A 109 -18.17 28.61 10.06
N ASN A 110 -19.14 29.26 10.71
CA ASN A 110 -19.14 29.41 12.17
C ASN A 110 -19.24 28.06 12.89
N TYR A 111 -20.09 27.17 12.40
CA TYR A 111 -20.26 25.82 12.94
C TYR A 111 -18.95 25.01 12.89
N MET A 112 -18.28 25.02 11.73
CA MET A 112 -17.03 24.27 11.54
C MET A 112 -15.86 24.79 12.38
N ARG A 113 -15.85 26.08 12.74
CA ARG A 113 -14.86 26.64 13.70
C ARG A 113 -15.04 26.05 15.10
N GLN A 114 -16.29 25.85 15.51
CA GLN A 114 -16.66 25.37 16.84
C GLN A 114 -16.54 23.85 16.98
N LYS A 115 -16.67 23.09 15.87
CA LYS A 115 -16.59 21.62 15.88
C LYS A 115 -15.31 21.10 16.55
N ALA A 116 -15.40 20.00 17.31
CA ALA A 116 -14.25 19.36 17.94
C ALA A 116 -13.19 18.93 16.90
N ALA A 117 -11.93 18.90 17.31
CA ALA A 117 -10.84 18.40 16.47
C ALA A 117 -10.96 16.88 16.28
N TYR A 118 -10.65 16.41 15.07
CA TYR A 118 -10.46 14.99 14.80
C TYR A 118 -8.97 14.70 14.78
N THR A 119 -8.56 13.54 15.30
CA THR A 119 -7.20 13.07 15.06
C THR A 119 -7.09 12.74 13.58
N PRO A 120 -6.18 13.36 12.81
CA PRO A 120 -6.04 13.11 11.38
C PRO A 120 -5.38 11.76 11.10
N TYR A 121 -5.78 11.08 10.03
CA TYR A 121 -5.03 9.93 9.53
C TYR A 121 -3.73 10.40 8.87
N THR A 122 -2.61 9.77 9.23
CA THR A 122 -1.30 10.10 8.68
C THR A 122 -0.87 9.04 7.68
N TYR A 123 -0.97 9.34 6.37
CA TYR A 123 -0.61 8.41 5.30
C TYR A 123 0.90 8.25 5.12
N GLU A 124 1.69 9.32 5.13
CA GLU A 124 3.14 9.25 4.88
C GLU A 124 3.96 9.12 6.17
N ARG A 125 5.01 8.29 6.10
CA ARG A 125 6.03 8.22 7.16
C ARG A 125 7.06 9.32 6.94
N LEU A 126 6.73 10.49 7.46
CA LEU A 126 7.59 11.66 7.50
C LEU A 126 7.95 11.94 8.96
N ALA A 127 9.23 12.10 9.30
CA ALA A 127 9.60 12.60 10.61
C ALA A 127 9.31 14.11 10.70
N ASP A 128 9.10 14.65 11.91
CA ASP A 128 8.65 16.04 12.04
C ASP A 128 9.73 17.05 11.59
N ASP A 129 11.01 16.72 11.77
CA ASP A 129 12.16 17.48 11.25
C ASP A 129 12.24 17.45 9.72
N GLN A 130 11.97 16.31 9.11
CA GLN A 130 11.86 16.17 7.65
C GLN A 130 10.66 16.97 7.11
N ALA A 131 9.52 16.95 7.82
CA ALA A 131 8.35 17.72 7.44
C ALA A 131 8.63 19.22 7.43
N VAL A 132 9.30 19.72 8.48
CA VAL A 132 9.73 21.13 8.54
C VAL A 132 10.70 21.45 7.41
N THR A 133 11.70 20.59 7.16
CA THR A 133 12.67 20.80 6.07
C THR A 133 11.99 20.89 4.70
N PHE A 134 11.11 19.94 4.37
CA PHE A 134 10.39 19.94 3.10
C PHE A 134 9.38 21.09 2.99
N ALA A 135 8.76 21.50 4.09
CA ALA A 135 7.87 22.65 4.12
C ALA A 135 8.63 23.96 3.85
N ASP A 136 9.78 24.18 4.47
CA ASP A 136 10.63 25.35 4.21
C ASP A 136 11.12 25.40 2.76
N GLN A 137 11.51 24.25 2.19
CA GLN A 137 11.85 24.13 0.76
C GLN A 137 10.65 24.45 -0.14
N THR A 138 9.48 23.93 0.22
CA THR A 138 8.21 24.15 -0.50
C THR A 138 7.83 25.62 -0.56
N LEU A 139 8.00 26.37 0.54
CA LEU A 139 7.76 27.82 0.56
C LEU A 139 8.65 28.58 -0.44
N ASN A 140 9.83 28.04 -0.74
CA ASN A 140 10.75 28.59 -1.73
C ASN A 140 10.52 28.03 -3.13
N GLY A 141 9.53 27.16 -3.34
CA GLY A 141 9.17 26.54 -4.62
C GLY A 141 9.92 25.25 -4.95
N ASP A 142 10.65 24.64 -4.01
CA ASP A 142 11.31 23.35 -4.19
C ASP A 142 10.49 22.26 -3.47
N TRP A 143 9.67 21.53 -4.23
CA TRP A 143 8.72 20.58 -3.66
C TRP A 143 9.30 19.17 -3.65
N TYR A 144 9.28 18.51 -2.49
CA TYR A 144 9.62 17.09 -2.38
C TYR A 144 8.43 16.19 -2.73
N ILE A 145 8.66 15.21 -3.61
CA ILE A 145 7.71 14.17 -3.99
C ILE A 145 8.34 12.80 -3.65
N PRO A 146 7.61 11.82 -3.09
CA PRO A 146 8.24 10.56 -2.67
C PRO A 146 8.84 9.73 -3.80
N THR A 147 8.34 9.89 -5.03
CA THR A 147 8.82 9.17 -6.22
C THR A 147 9.89 9.95 -6.97
N ALA A 148 10.84 9.24 -7.58
CA ALA A 148 11.87 9.80 -8.47
C ALA A 148 11.27 10.74 -9.53
N PRO A 149 11.87 11.91 -9.79
CA PRO A 149 13.19 12.41 -9.35
C PRO A 149 13.23 13.01 -7.92
N HIS A 150 12.19 12.76 -7.13
CA HIS A 150 12.01 13.21 -5.74
C HIS A 150 11.80 14.70 -5.53
N ARG A 151 11.79 15.49 -6.62
CA ARG A 151 11.68 16.95 -6.55
C ARG A 151 10.98 17.54 -7.76
N ILE A 152 10.33 18.69 -7.58
CA ILE A 152 9.81 19.52 -8.67
C ILE A 152 9.91 21.00 -8.30
N ARG A 153 10.21 21.84 -9.29
CA ARG A 153 10.21 23.30 -9.14
C ARG A 153 8.80 23.84 -9.38
N VAL A 154 8.27 24.59 -8.40
CA VAL A 154 6.99 25.30 -8.48
C VAL A 154 7.20 26.73 -7.98
N ASP A 155 7.57 27.63 -8.90
CA ASP A 155 7.87 29.03 -8.56
C ASP A 155 6.65 29.76 -7.99
N ASP A 156 5.49 29.56 -8.62
CA ASP A 156 4.21 30.07 -8.14
C ASP A 156 3.09 29.06 -8.38
N VAL A 157 2.53 28.54 -7.28
CA VAL A 157 1.48 27.52 -7.32
C VAL A 157 0.18 28.01 -7.97
N GLU A 158 -0.09 29.31 -7.99
CA GLU A 158 -1.32 29.87 -8.58
C GLU A 158 -1.29 29.88 -10.11
N SER A 159 -0.10 30.02 -10.68
CA SER A 159 0.14 29.99 -12.13
C SER A 159 0.63 28.62 -12.64
N PHE A 160 1.04 27.71 -11.74
CA PHE A 160 1.49 26.37 -12.06
C PHE A 160 0.42 25.54 -12.80
N ASP A 161 0.75 25.09 -14.01
CA ASP A 161 -0.05 24.17 -14.78
C ASP A 161 0.28 22.72 -14.39
N TRP A 162 -0.63 22.14 -13.59
CA TRP A 162 -0.58 20.76 -13.08
C TRP A 162 -0.51 19.65 -14.14
N GLU A 163 -0.62 19.97 -15.43
CA GLU A 163 -0.40 19.04 -16.55
C GLU A 163 0.86 19.40 -17.33
N ARG A 164 0.99 20.67 -17.76
CA ARG A 164 2.07 21.09 -18.67
C ARG A 164 3.40 21.30 -17.97
N ASP A 165 3.39 21.80 -16.74
CA ASP A 165 4.61 22.20 -16.04
C ASP A 165 5.20 21.01 -15.23
N VAL A 166 4.53 19.85 -15.25
CA VAL A 166 5.03 18.60 -14.68
C VAL A 166 6.03 17.95 -15.65
N PRO A 167 7.28 17.72 -15.24
CA PRO A 167 8.28 17.14 -16.14
C PRO A 167 7.87 15.72 -16.57
N ASP A 168 8.26 15.36 -17.79
CA ASP A 168 8.24 13.97 -18.22
C ASP A 168 9.42 13.24 -17.60
N VAL A 169 9.14 12.21 -16.82
CA VAL A 169 10.14 11.45 -16.05
C VAL A 169 9.85 9.97 -16.19
N ASP A 170 10.88 9.15 -16.04
CA ASP A 170 10.74 7.70 -16.24
C ASP A 170 9.73 7.04 -15.31
N SER A 171 9.60 7.55 -14.08
CA SER A 171 8.65 6.99 -13.14
C SER A 171 7.23 7.43 -13.44
N LYS A 172 6.39 6.46 -13.80
CA LYS A 172 4.93 6.67 -13.92
C LYS A 172 4.28 7.08 -12.62
N SER A 173 4.94 6.80 -11.49
CA SER A 173 4.43 7.20 -10.18
C SER A 173 4.53 8.67 -9.89
N PHE A 174 5.45 9.38 -10.54
CA PHE A 174 5.70 10.79 -10.21
C PHE A 174 4.50 11.69 -10.50
N ARG A 175 3.95 11.63 -11.72
CA ARG A 175 2.84 12.48 -12.13
C ARG A 175 1.58 12.24 -11.30
N PHE A 176 1.27 10.98 -10.99
CA PHE A 176 0.11 10.71 -10.15
C PHE A 176 0.34 11.09 -8.68
N GLN A 177 1.55 10.91 -8.13
CA GLN A 177 1.86 11.24 -6.73
C GLN A 177 1.91 12.74 -6.47
N LEU A 178 2.19 13.56 -7.49
CA LEU A 178 2.02 15.02 -7.37
C LEU A 178 0.58 15.36 -6.97
N HIS A 179 -0.38 14.60 -7.52
CA HIS A 179 -1.77 14.71 -7.15
C HIS A 179 -2.10 13.97 -5.84
N TYR A 180 -1.18 13.48 -5.03
CA TYR A 180 -1.54 13.00 -3.69
C TYR A 180 -1.68 14.16 -2.70
N TRP A 181 -1.13 15.33 -3.05
CA TRP A 181 -0.95 16.45 -2.12
C TRP A 181 -0.03 16.09 -0.94
N THR A 182 1.04 15.34 -1.22
CA THR A 182 2.14 15.09 -0.27
C THR A 182 2.70 16.41 0.28
N THR A 183 2.81 17.43 -0.57
CA THR A 183 3.21 18.79 -0.20
C THR A 183 2.27 19.44 0.82
N VAL A 184 0.95 19.25 0.69
CA VAL A 184 -0.02 19.76 1.68
C VAL A 184 0.16 19.05 3.02
N ASN A 185 0.45 17.75 3.01
CA ASN A 185 0.76 16.99 4.22
C ASN A 185 2.04 17.49 4.90
N GLN A 186 3.11 17.70 4.14
CA GLN A 186 4.39 18.25 4.64
C GLN A 186 4.18 19.60 5.34
N LEU A 187 3.51 20.54 4.67
CA LEU A 187 3.18 21.87 5.22
C LEU A 187 2.30 21.77 6.48
N THR A 188 1.27 20.92 6.45
CA THR A 188 0.35 20.76 7.59
C THR A 188 1.05 20.17 8.80
N ARG A 189 1.96 19.20 8.61
CA ARG A 189 2.76 18.62 9.68
C ARG A 189 3.77 19.62 10.24
N ALA A 190 4.46 20.37 9.38
CA ALA A 190 5.36 21.43 9.79
C ALA A 190 4.64 22.51 10.62
N TYR A 191 3.41 22.87 10.25
CA TYR A 191 2.56 23.75 11.06
C TYR A 191 2.26 23.14 12.43
N ARG A 192 1.83 21.87 12.51
CA ARG A 192 1.55 21.23 13.80
C ARG A 192 2.77 21.22 14.72
N GLN A 193 3.97 21.08 14.15
CA GLN A 193 5.22 21.06 14.90
C GLN A 193 5.68 22.45 15.36
N THR A 194 5.46 23.49 14.56
CA THR A 194 6.09 24.81 14.77
C THR A 194 5.12 25.94 15.12
N GLY A 195 3.84 25.78 14.81
CA GLY A 195 2.82 26.83 14.88
C GLY A 195 2.92 27.90 13.79
N ARG A 196 3.84 27.80 12.82
CA ARG A 196 4.02 28.81 11.77
C ARG A 196 2.88 28.81 10.76
N LEU A 197 2.13 29.92 10.70
CA LEU A 197 0.93 30.06 9.88
C LEU A 197 1.20 30.16 8.37
N ASP A 198 2.40 30.57 7.96
CA ASP A 198 2.80 30.65 6.55
C ASP A 198 2.74 29.28 5.85
N TYR A 199 3.02 28.18 6.55
CA TYR A 199 2.85 26.83 6.03
C TYR A 199 1.39 26.54 5.64
N LEU A 200 0.43 26.85 6.52
CA LEU A 200 -0.99 26.64 6.23
C LEU A 200 -1.51 27.62 5.18
N ALA A 201 -1.00 28.85 5.16
CA ALA A 201 -1.34 29.81 4.12
C ALA A 201 -0.87 29.33 2.73
N TYR A 202 0.32 28.74 2.64
CA TYR A 202 0.79 28.13 1.39
C TYR A 202 -0.01 26.88 1.02
N ALA A 203 -0.33 26.01 2.00
CA ALA A 203 -1.17 24.84 1.78
C ALA A 203 -2.57 25.21 1.25
N GLU A 204 -3.16 26.29 1.76
CA GLU A 204 -4.41 26.87 1.23
C GLU A 204 -4.27 27.22 -0.26
N ARG A 205 -3.19 27.90 -0.65
CA ARG A 205 -2.91 28.25 -2.06
C ARG A 205 -2.78 27.01 -2.95
N VAL A 206 -2.14 25.95 -2.47
CA VAL A 206 -2.04 24.65 -3.18
C VAL A 206 -3.44 24.06 -3.41
N VAL A 207 -4.25 23.98 -2.37
CA VAL A 207 -5.63 23.44 -2.44
C VAL A 207 -6.49 24.28 -3.39
N LEU A 208 -6.41 25.61 -3.31
CA LEU A 208 -7.17 26.51 -4.16
C LEU A 208 -6.75 26.43 -5.63
N SER A 209 -5.45 26.42 -5.91
CA SER A 209 -4.91 26.26 -7.27
C SER A 209 -5.42 24.97 -7.92
N TRP A 210 -5.26 23.85 -7.22
CA TRP A 210 -5.68 22.55 -7.74
C TRP A 210 -7.19 22.46 -7.95
N THR A 211 -8.00 22.89 -6.96
CA THR A 211 -9.47 22.81 -7.04
C THR A 211 -10.08 23.77 -8.06
N LYS A 212 -9.38 24.85 -8.43
CA LYS A 212 -9.77 25.72 -9.55
C LYS A 212 -9.66 24.99 -10.89
N ARG A 213 -8.65 24.12 -11.06
CA ARG A 213 -8.35 23.43 -12.31
C ARG A 213 -9.12 22.11 -12.48
N TYR A 214 -9.35 21.40 -11.37
CA TYR A 214 -9.92 20.05 -11.35
C TYR A 214 -11.24 20.02 -10.56
N PRO A 215 -12.38 20.36 -11.18
CA PRO A 215 -13.69 19.98 -10.64
C PRO A 215 -13.93 18.47 -10.83
N VAL A 216 -14.61 17.81 -9.88
CA VAL A 216 -14.83 16.35 -9.87
C VAL A 216 -15.55 15.82 -11.12
N MET A 217 -16.26 16.67 -11.85
CA MET A 217 -16.84 16.33 -13.16
C MET A 217 -15.80 15.97 -14.25
N ARG A 218 -14.49 16.07 -13.97
CA ARG A 218 -13.38 15.66 -14.84
C ARG A 218 -12.58 14.50 -14.25
N ALA A 219 -13.28 13.47 -13.76
CA ALA A 219 -12.70 12.29 -13.13
C ALA A 219 -11.90 11.38 -14.09
N ASP A 220 -11.87 11.70 -15.38
CA ASP A 220 -11.12 11.02 -16.45
C ASP A 220 -9.62 11.36 -16.48
N ARG A 221 -9.18 12.33 -15.67
CA ARG A 221 -7.79 12.81 -15.65
C ARG A 221 -6.92 12.04 -14.67
N VAL A 222 -5.60 12.07 -14.89
CA VAL A 222 -4.58 11.53 -13.96
C VAL A 222 -4.74 12.09 -12.54
N ALA A 223 -5.23 13.32 -12.42
CA ALA A 223 -5.57 13.97 -11.15
C ALA A 223 -6.63 13.20 -10.31
N TYR A 224 -7.46 12.38 -10.95
CA TYR A 224 -8.46 11.53 -10.30
C TYR A 224 -8.16 10.04 -10.46
N ASN A 225 -6.88 9.64 -10.56
CA ASN A 225 -6.53 8.23 -10.36
C ASN A 225 -7.14 7.72 -9.02
N GLU A 226 -7.63 6.48 -9.01
CA GLU A 226 -8.36 5.92 -7.86
C GLU A 226 -7.58 6.02 -6.53
N HIS A 227 -6.29 5.71 -6.54
CA HIS A 227 -5.43 5.68 -5.36
C HIS A 227 -5.07 7.10 -4.94
N GLY A 228 -4.72 7.96 -5.90
CA GLY A 228 -4.43 9.36 -5.62
C GLY A 228 -5.61 10.15 -5.10
N THR A 229 -6.82 9.83 -5.56
CA THR A 229 -8.07 10.42 -5.04
C THR A 229 -8.27 10.06 -3.57
N ALA A 230 -8.03 8.79 -3.20
CA ALA A 230 -8.13 8.33 -1.83
C ALA A 230 -7.06 8.97 -0.92
N VAL A 231 -5.79 8.96 -1.34
CA VAL A 231 -4.70 9.55 -0.55
C VAL A 231 -4.89 11.06 -0.34
N ARG A 232 -5.35 11.78 -1.36
CA ARG A 232 -5.65 13.23 -1.27
C ARG A 232 -6.65 13.53 -0.16
N VAL A 233 -7.65 12.68 0.04
CA VAL A 233 -8.66 12.86 1.09
C VAL A 233 -8.00 12.91 2.46
N PHE A 234 -7.08 12.01 2.78
CA PHE A 234 -6.40 12.02 4.08
C PHE A 234 -5.64 13.33 4.32
N HIS A 235 -4.92 13.81 3.30
CA HIS A 235 -4.18 15.07 3.38
C HIS A 235 -5.13 16.28 3.47
N LEU A 236 -6.25 16.27 2.74
CA LEU A 236 -7.27 17.31 2.80
C LEU A 236 -7.95 17.38 4.17
N LEU A 237 -8.34 16.25 4.75
CA LEU A 237 -8.94 16.18 6.09
C LEU A 237 -7.95 16.68 7.15
N SER A 238 -6.70 16.24 7.06
CA SER A 238 -5.61 16.67 7.94
C SER A 238 -5.36 18.17 7.88
N PHE A 239 -5.29 18.74 6.67
CA PHE A 239 -5.17 20.18 6.44
C PHE A 239 -6.36 20.94 7.00
N TRP A 240 -7.58 20.50 6.68
CA TRP A 240 -8.82 21.18 7.09
C TRP A 240 -8.94 21.26 8.61
N ASP A 241 -8.63 20.17 9.32
CA ASP A 241 -8.68 20.14 10.78
C ASP A 241 -7.72 21.16 11.42
N ALA A 242 -6.49 21.26 10.90
CA ALA A 242 -5.52 22.25 11.35
C ALA A 242 -5.94 23.69 10.98
N TYR A 243 -6.29 23.90 9.70
CA TYR A 243 -6.60 25.21 9.12
C TYR A 243 -7.76 25.90 9.83
N ARG A 244 -8.88 25.19 10.06
CA ARG A 244 -10.12 25.77 10.56
C ARG A 244 -10.02 26.33 12.00
N LYS A 245 -8.97 25.94 12.74
CA LYS A 245 -8.67 26.39 14.11
C LYS A 245 -7.76 27.62 14.16
N THR A 246 -7.20 28.03 13.04
CA THR A 246 -6.30 29.17 12.96
C THR A 246 -7.04 30.47 12.70
N GLU A 247 -6.33 31.58 12.85
CA GLU A 247 -6.83 32.88 12.45
C GLU A 247 -6.90 33.09 10.93
N LEU A 248 -6.34 32.19 10.10
CA LEU A 248 -6.45 32.25 8.64
C LEU A 248 -7.88 31.97 8.16
N HIS A 249 -8.61 31.12 8.91
CA HIS A 249 -9.97 30.71 8.58
C HIS A 249 -10.99 31.84 8.81
N ARG A 250 -11.03 32.81 7.90
CA ARG A 250 -11.89 34.00 7.95
C ARG A 250 -12.97 34.03 6.87
N ASP A 251 -12.75 33.36 5.74
CA ASP A 251 -13.64 33.42 4.59
C ASP A 251 -14.66 32.25 4.58
N PRO A 252 -15.97 32.53 4.70
CA PRO A 252 -17.01 31.53 4.54
C PRO A 252 -17.06 30.91 3.13
N GLY A 253 -16.60 31.62 2.09
CA GLY A 253 -16.50 31.12 0.73
C GLY A 253 -15.51 29.97 0.60
N LEU A 254 -14.32 30.12 1.19
CA LEU A 254 -13.34 29.03 1.28
C LEU A 254 -13.88 27.80 2.03
N THR A 255 -14.59 27.99 3.15
CA THR A 255 -15.21 26.88 3.88
C THR A 255 -16.17 26.11 2.98
N GLU A 256 -17.04 26.82 2.26
CA GLU A 256 -17.96 26.20 1.31
C GLU A 256 -17.21 25.42 0.24
N ARG A 257 -16.18 26.02 -0.38
CA ARG A 257 -15.38 25.37 -1.41
C ARG A 257 -14.71 24.10 -0.89
N ILE A 258 -14.08 24.12 0.28
CA ILE A 258 -13.41 22.94 0.85
C ILE A 258 -14.43 21.83 1.12
N LEU A 259 -15.56 22.14 1.76
CA LEU A 259 -16.59 21.15 2.05
C LEU A 259 -17.24 20.60 0.78
N SER A 260 -17.43 21.42 -0.24
CA SER A 260 -17.89 20.99 -1.57
C SER A 260 -16.91 20.01 -2.21
N VAL A 261 -15.59 20.26 -2.09
CA VAL A 261 -14.55 19.34 -2.58
C VAL A 261 -14.58 18.02 -1.81
N VAL A 262 -14.69 18.04 -0.48
CA VAL A 262 -14.83 16.82 0.34
C VAL A 262 -16.07 16.02 -0.07
N TYR A 263 -17.21 16.69 -0.19
CA TYR A 263 -18.47 16.07 -0.61
C TYR A 263 -18.33 15.40 -1.98
N ASP A 264 -17.73 16.08 -2.94
CA ASP A 264 -17.55 15.52 -4.29
C ASP A 264 -16.59 14.32 -4.31
N HIS A 265 -15.54 14.32 -3.48
CA HIS A 265 -14.67 13.15 -3.34
C HIS A 265 -15.43 11.96 -2.75
N ALA A 266 -16.28 12.16 -1.75
CA ALA A 266 -17.11 11.08 -1.20
C ALA A 266 -18.11 10.53 -2.24
N VAL A 267 -18.74 11.39 -3.04
CA VAL A 267 -19.60 10.94 -4.15
C VAL A 267 -18.81 10.07 -5.14
N LEU A 268 -17.61 10.49 -5.51
CA LEU A 268 -16.77 9.76 -6.46
C LEU A 268 -16.29 8.42 -5.89
N LEU A 269 -15.79 8.40 -4.65
CA LEU A 269 -15.32 7.18 -3.97
C LEU A 269 -16.45 6.17 -3.72
N ALA A 270 -17.67 6.65 -3.46
CA ALA A 270 -18.84 5.79 -3.35
C ALA A 270 -19.29 5.21 -4.71
N SER A 271 -18.90 5.81 -5.84
CA SER A 271 -19.36 5.40 -7.17
C SER A 271 -18.85 3.99 -7.55
N PRO A 272 -19.73 3.05 -7.94
CA PRO A 272 -19.32 1.74 -8.43
C PRO A 272 -18.41 1.78 -9.67
N THR A 273 -18.59 2.78 -10.54
CA THR A 273 -17.79 2.92 -11.78
C THR A 273 -16.37 3.41 -11.53
N PHE A 274 -16.11 4.00 -10.37
CA PHE A 274 -14.78 4.48 -9.97
C PHE A 274 -14.05 3.51 -9.04
N TYR A 275 -14.79 2.60 -8.42
CA TYR A 275 -14.27 1.69 -7.41
C TYR A 275 -13.42 0.57 -8.00
N ARG A 276 -12.23 0.32 -7.43
CA ARG A 276 -11.37 -0.81 -7.78
C ARG A 276 -11.63 -1.99 -6.86
N MET A 277 -12.54 -2.86 -7.27
CA MET A 277 -12.82 -4.11 -6.59
C MET A 277 -11.60 -5.04 -6.62
N ARG A 278 -11.31 -5.74 -5.50
CA ARG A 278 -10.25 -6.77 -5.36
C ARG A 278 -8.85 -6.27 -5.78
N HIS A 279 -8.49 -5.09 -5.31
CA HIS A 279 -7.20 -4.45 -5.57
C HIS A 279 -6.86 -3.54 -4.39
N ASN A 280 -5.59 -3.39 -4.05
CA ASN A 280 -5.17 -2.54 -2.93
C ASN A 280 -5.71 -1.09 -3.02
N HIS A 281 -5.80 -0.48 -4.21
CA HIS A 281 -6.41 0.83 -4.44
C HIS A 281 -7.84 0.93 -3.90
N GLY A 282 -8.65 -0.12 -4.02
CA GLY A 282 -10.01 -0.13 -3.48
C GLY A 282 -10.03 -0.05 -1.96
N LEU A 283 -9.08 -0.72 -1.29
CA LEU A 283 -8.89 -0.60 0.16
C LEU A 283 -8.68 0.87 0.58
N PHE A 284 -7.83 1.60 -0.14
CA PHE A 284 -7.62 3.03 0.10
C PHE A 284 -8.88 3.86 -0.16
N GLN A 285 -9.62 3.54 -1.24
CA GLN A 285 -10.87 4.24 -1.56
C GLN A 285 -11.90 4.10 -0.43
N ASP A 286 -12.04 2.91 0.14
CA ASP A 286 -12.99 2.67 1.22
C ASP A 286 -12.53 3.29 2.54
N MET A 287 -11.24 3.23 2.87
CA MET A 287 -10.66 3.94 4.01
C MET A 287 -10.93 5.45 3.93
N ALA A 288 -10.72 6.05 2.75
CA ALA A 288 -10.95 7.48 2.51
C ALA A 288 -12.44 7.84 2.58
N LEU A 289 -13.33 7.01 2.02
CA LEU A 289 -14.77 7.21 2.09
C LEU A 289 -15.28 7.15 3.54
N LEU A 290 -14.80 6.18 4.32
CA LEU A 290 -15.12 6.08 5.74
C LEU A 290 -14.60 7.30 6.51
N ALA A 291 -13.38 7.75 6.23
CA ALA A 291 -12.82 8.93 6.86
C ALA A 291 -13.67 10.19 6.61
N ILE A 292 -14.17 10.39 5.38
CA ILE A 292 -15.08 11.51 5.10
C ILE A 292 -16.40 11.37 5.87
N ALA A 293 -17.02 10.19 5.80
CA ALA A 293 -18.32 9.93 6.41
C ALA A 293 -18.31 10.19 7.92
N GLU A 294 -17.27 9.71 8.61
CA GLU A 294 -17.12 9.84 10.07
C GLU A 294 -16.65 11.23 10.51
N THR A 295 -15.88 11.93 9.66
CA THR A 295 -15.45 13.32 9.92
C THR A 295 -16.59 14.32 9.69
N PHE A 296 -17.50 14.02 8.76
CA PHE A 296 -18.60 14.90 8.37
C PHE A 296 -19.97 14.22 8.42
N PRO A 297 -20.45 13.80 9.61
CA PRO A 297 -21.79 13.23 9.76
C PRO A 297 -22.91 14.20 9.38
N GLU A 298 -22.59 15.49 9.17
CA GLU A 298 -23.54 16.51 8.74
C GLU A 298 -23.99 16.36 7.30
N PHE A 299 -23.26 15.66 6.42
CA PHE A 299 -23.69 15.50 5.03
C PHE A 299 -24.88 14.54 4.92
N ASP A 300 -25.76 14.79 3.95
CA ASP A 300 -26.98 14.00 3.71
C ASP A 300 -26.73 12.53 3.37
N LYS A 301 -25.51 12.19 2.96
CA LYS A 301 -25.13 10.83 2.53
C LYS A 301 -24.10 10.16 3.43
N SER A 302 -23.66 10.79 4.52
CA SER A 302 -22.57 10.25 5.33
C SER A 302 -22.88 8.87 5.92
N GLU A 303 -24.11 8.63 6.37
CA GLU A 303 -24.51 7.31 6.87
C GLU A 303 -24.43 6.24 5.77
N ASP A 304 -24.90 6.55 4.56
CA ASP A 304 -24.81 5.65 3.40
C ASP A 304 -23.36 5.41 2.97
N TRP A 305 -22.53 6.45 2.98
CA TRP A 305 -21.10 6.35 2.66
C TRP A 305 -20.35 5.50 3.68
N ALA A 306 -20.61 5.67 4.97
CA ALA A 306 -20.05 4.81 6.02
C ALA A 306 -20.47 3.36 5.82
N ARG A 307 -21.75 3.09 5.52
CA ARG A 307 -22.26 1.74 5.23
C ARG A 307 -21.56 1.11 4.01
N ILE A 308 -21.42 1.86 2.91
CA ILE A 308 -20.73 1.40 1.70
C ILE A 308 -19.27 1.08 2.01
N ALA A 309 -18.55 2.01 2.63
CA ALA A 309 -17.14 1.85 2.95
C ALA A 309 -16.88 0.65 3.86
N ARG A 310 -17.69 0.47 4.90
CA ARG A 310 -17.57 -0.67 5.84
C ARG A 310 -17.80 -2.02 5.15
N ALA A 311 -18.83 -2.11 4.31
CA ALA A 311 -19.13 -3.33 3.57
C ALA A 311 -18.01 -3.68 2.57
N ARG A 312 -17.51 -2.68 1.85
CA ARG A 312 -16.42 -2.87 0.88
C ARG A 312 -15.08 -3.19 1.54
N LEU A 313 -14.76 -2.54 2.67
CA LEU A 313 -13.58 -2.89 3.46
C LEU A 313 -13.60 -4.36 3.92
N ASP A 314 -14.76 -4.86 4.35
CA ASP A 314 -14.91 -6.27 4.75
C ASP A 314 -14.65 -7.20 3.55
N ASP A 315 -15.24 -6.91 2.38
CA ASP A 315 -15.03 -7.68 1.12
C ASP A 315 -13.58 -7.62 0.60
N GLN A 316 -12.93 -6.44 0.66
CA GLN A 316 -11.53 -6.29 0.26
C GLN A 316 -10.60 -7.09 1.18
N LEU A 317 -10.81 -7.03 2.50
CA LEU A 317 -10.00 -7.82 3.44
C LEU A 317 -10.26 -9.32 3.31
N GLU A 318 -11.49 -9.73 2.98
CA GLU A 318 -11.83 -11.13 2.70
C GLU A 318 -11.07 -11.68 1.48
N THR A 319 -10.92 -10.86 0.44
CA THR A 319 -10.34 -11.30 -0.84
C THR A 319 -8.83 -11.06 -0.93
N SER A 320 -8.27 -10.16 -0.11
CA SER A 320 -6.84 -9.82 -0.13
C SER A 320 -6.00 -10.51 0.95
N LEU A 321 -6.62 -11.21 1.91
CA LEU A 321 -5.92 -11.94 2.98
C LEU A 321 -6.31 -13.42 2.97
N SER A 322 -5.35 -14.31 3.07
CA SER A 322 -5.61 -15.71 3.45
C SER A 322 -6.02 -15.82 4.92
N GLU A 323 -6.51 -16.99 5.30
CA GLU A 323 -6.91 -17.32 6.68
C GLU A 323 -5.79 -17.09 7.72
N ASP A 324 -4.53 -17.28 7.33
CA ASP A 324 -3.36 -17.04 8.19
C ASP A 324 -2.88 -15.58 8.20
N GLY A 325 -3.54 -14.68 7.46
CA GLY A 325 -3.17 -13.27 7.33
C GLY A 325 -2.13 -13.00 6.26
N THR A 326 -1.83 -13.92 5.35
CA THR A 326 -0.94 -13.64 4.20
C THR A 326 -1.65 -12.80 3.16
N HIS A 327 -1.09 -11.63 2.84
CA HIS A 327 -1.59 -10.79 1.75
C HIS A 327 -1.46 -11.47 0.37
N LEU A 328 -2.54 -11.41 -0.43
CA LEU A 328 -2.74 -12.20 -1.65
C LEU A 328 -2.33 -11.51 -2.96
N GLU A 329 -1.63 -10.36 -2.87
CA GLU A 329 -1.20 -9.54 -4.01
C GLU A 329 0.24 -9.85 -4.46
N HIS A 330 0.68 -11.10 -4.29
CA HIS A 330 1.91 -11.65 -4.90
C HIS A 330 3.24 -10.97 -4.54
N SER A 331 3.24 -10.02 -3.61
CA SER A 331 4.42 -9.25 -3.22
C SER A 331 4.60 -9.21 -1.69
N PRO A 332 5.69 -9.82 -1.16
CA PRO A 332 6.09 -9.62 0.24
C PRO A 332 6.28 -8.15 0.62
N GLY A 333 6.70 -7.30 -0.31
CA GLY A 333 6.77 -5.85 -0.12
C GLY A 333 5.39 -5.23 0.12
N TYR A 334 4.37 -5.66 -0.64
CA TYR A 334 2.99 -5.19 -0.45
C TYR A 334 2.35 -5.74 0.82
N HIS A 335 2.72 -6.94 1.28
CA HIS A 335 2.31 -7.42 2.60
C HIS A 335 2.71 -6.43 3.70
N VAL A 336 3.95 -5.94 3.69
CA VAL A 336 4.43 -4.92 4.64
C VAL A 336 3.67 -3.61 4.48
N TYR A 337 3.56 -3.11 3.25
CA TYR A 337 2.92 -1.83 2.94
C TYR A 337 1.44 -1.79 3.36
N VAL A 338 0.70 -2.86 3.08
CA VAL A 338 -0.72 -3.00 3.44
C VAL A 338 -0.90 -3.15 4.95
N TYR A 339 -0.10 -3.99 5.64
CA TYR A 339 -0.18 -4.09 7.10
C TYR A 339 0.06 -2.73 7.77
N HIS A 340 1.13 -2.05 7.38
CA HIS A 340 1.46 -0.73 7.93
C HIS A 340 0.36 0.31 7.68
N THR A 341 -0.29 0.26 6.52
CA THR A 341 -1.42 1.13 6.19
C THR A 341 -2.64 0.84 7.08
N LEU A 342 -3.00 -0.44 7.21
CA LEU A 342 -4.16 -0.90 7.98
C LEU A 342 -3.97 -0.70 9.48
N ALA A 343 -2.79 -1.00 10.03
CA ALA A 343 -2.49 -0.80 11.44
C ALA A 343 -2.66 0.66 11.88
N ARG A 344 -2.13 1.60 11.10
CA ARG A 344 -2.33 3.05 11.35
C ARG A 344 -3.77 3.49 11.18
N PHE A 345 -4.52 2.84 10.28
CA PHE A 345 -5.93 3.16 10.12
C PHE A 345 -6.76 2.66 11.30
N SER A 346 -6.41 1.48 11.85
CA SER A 346 -6.97 0.97 13.10
C SER A 346 -6.69 1.89 14.29
N GLU A 347 -5.45 2.36 14.42
CA GLU A 347 -5.08 3.35 15.45
C GLU A 347 -5.89 4.64 15.29
N TRP A 348 -5.92 5.21 14.09
CA TRP A 348 -6.71 6.40 13.78
C TRP A 348 -8.19 6.23 14.10
N ALA A 349 -8.79 5.09 13.74
CA ALA A 349 -10.19 4.80 14.02
C ALA A 349 -10.43 4.72 15.52
N GLY A 350 -9.55 4.05 16.27
CA GLY A 350 -9.61 3.96 17.73
C GLY A 350 -9.52 5.34 18.42
N LEU A 351 -8.58 6.19 17.99
CA LEU A 351 -8.40 7.55 18.53
C LEU A 351 -9.59 8.47 18.25
N ASN A 352 -10.42 8.15 17.26
CA ASN A 352 -11.62 8.91 16.91
C ASN A 352 -12.93 8.21 17.34
N GLY A 353 -12.87 7.07 18.03
CA GLY A 353 -14.05 6.30 18.45
C GLY A 353 -14.84 5.69 17.28
N ILE A 354 -14.20 5.48 16.13
CA ILE A 354 -14.79 4.94 14.92
C ILE A 354 -14.68 3.41 14.98
N LEU A 355 -15.83 2.74 14.87
CA LEU A 355 -15.84 1.28 14.74
C LEU A 355 -15.23 0.88 13.40
N LEU A 356 -14.58 -0.27 13.29
CA LEU A 356 -14.12 -0.85 12.02
C LEU A 356 -14.86 -2.17 11.74
N PRO A 357 -14.96 -2.61 10.47
CA PRO A 357 -15.59 -3.89 10.16
C PRO A 357 -14.81 -5.06 10.78
N ARG A 358 -15.51 -6.16 11.09
CA ARG A 358 -14.98 -7.29 11.88
C ARG A 358 -13.69 -7.87 11.30
N ARG A 359 -13.55 -7.91 9.97
CA ARG A 359 -12.34 -8.44 9.32
C ARG A 359 -11.08 -7.62 9.57
N PHE A 360 -11.15 -6.39 10.09
CA PHE A 360 -9.95 -5.69 10.55
C PHE A 360 -9.21 -6.46 11.66
N GLU A 361 -9.90 -7.31 12.43
CA GLU A 361 -9.24 -8.17 13.41
C GLU A 361 -8.27 -9.18 12.78
N THR A 362 -8.41 -9.52 11.49
CA THR A 362 -7.52 -10.50 10.85
C THR A 362 -6.14 -9.91 10.55
N ILE A 363 -6.01 -8.59 10.44
CA ILE A 363 -4.75 -7.94 10.09
C ILE A 363 -3.67 -8.18 11.16
N ARG A 364 -4.07 -8.46 12.41
CA ARG A 364 -3.14 -8.77 13.52
C ARG A 364 -2.31 -10.03 13.28
N HIS A 365 -2.74 -10.89 12.34
CA HIS A 365 -2.02 -12.10 11.97
C HIS A 365 -0.92 -11.85 10.92
N MET A 366 -0.98 -10.73 10.19
CA MET A 366 0.00 -10.38 9.14
C MET A 366 1.46 -10.37 9.66
N PRO A 367 1.80 -9.70 10.79
CA PRO A 367 3.19 -9.63 11.26
C PRO A 367 3.79 -10.99 11.61
N ALA A 368 2.97 -11.95 12.05
CA ALA A 368 3.42 -13.30 12.34
C ALA A 368 3.93 -14.02 11.07
N GLN A 369 3.37 -13.68 9.90
CA GLN A 369 3.82 -14.24 8.62
C GLN A 369 5.11 -13.58 8.12
N LEU A 370 5.29 -12.27 8.39
CA LEU A 370 6.51 -11.53 8.03
C LEU A 370 7.79 -12.14 8.64
N VAL A 371 7.69 -12.80 9.79
CA VAL A 371 8.80 -13.54 10.41
C VAL A 371 9.49 -14.45 9.40
N TYR A 372 8.71 -15.20 8.62
CA TYR A 372 9.21 -16.23 7.71
C TYR A 372 9.70 -15.66 6.37
N PHE A 373 9.18 -14.51 5.96
CA PHE A 373 9.69 -13.80 4.77
C PHE A 373 11.07 -13.17 5.01
N VAL A 374 11.41 -12.75 6.23
CA VAL A 374 12.69 -12.08 6.47
C VAL A 374 13.85 -13.07 6.25
N LYS A 375 14.57 -12.87 5.14
CA LYS A 375 15.78 -13.62 4.78
C LYS A 375 16.86 -13.40 5.84
N PRO A 376 17.86 -14.30 5.95
CA PRO A 376 18.92 -14.15 6.94
C PRO A 376 19.81 -12.90 6.77
N ASN A 377 19.84 -12.28 5.58
CA ASN A 377 20.46 -10.97 5.34
C ASN A 377 19.54 -9.77 5.64
N ARG A 378 18.35 -10.03 6.22
CA ARG A 378 17.31 -9.05 6.57
C ARG A 378 16.64 -8.35 5.39
N THR A 379 16.71 -8.95 4.20
CA THR A 379 15.88 -8.55 3.05
C THR A 379 14.62 -9.43 2.97
N LEU A 380 13.73 -9.16 2.02
CA LEU A 380 12.62 -10.05 1.67
C LEU A 380 12.94 -10.75 0.33
N PRO A 381 12.34 -11.92 0.03
CA PRO A 381 12.31 -12.46 -1.32
C PRO A 381 11.72 -11.42 -2.28
N ILE A 382 12.31 -11.23 -3.46
CA ILE A 382 11.93 -10.15 -4.37
C ILE A 382 10.87 -10.58 -5.39
N PHE A 383 9.93 -11.45 -4.96
CA PHE A 383 8.76 -11.85 -5.75
C PHE A 383 7.79 -10.69 -5.98
N GLY A 384 7.16 -10.69 -7.15
CA GLY A 384 6.28 -9.63 -7.61
C GLY A 384 6.94 -8.26 -7.50
N ASP A 385 6.18 -7.24 -7.13
CA ASP A 385 6.71 -5.90 -6.93
C ASP A 385 7.36 -5.70 -5.55
N THR A 386 8.36 -6.52 -5.21
CA THR A 386 9.17 -6.41 -3.97
C THR A 386 10.59 -5.95 -4.26
N SER A 387 11.10 -4.99 -3.49
CA SER A 387 12.48 -4.52 -3.57
C SER A 387 13.43 -5.28 -2.63
N GLY A 388 14.70 -5.40 -3.04
CA GLY A 388 15.78 -6.10 -2.34
C GLY A 388 16.50 -5.28 -1.26
N HIS A 389 15.83 -4.27 -0.68
CA HIS A 389 16.42 -3.47 0.40
C HIS A 389 16.47 -4.24 1.73
N ILE A 390 17.50 -3.98 2.52
CA ILE A 390 17.54 -4.38 3.93
C ILE A 390 16.37 -3.72 4.64
N ARG A 391 15.60 -4.51 5.37
CA ARG A 391 14.44 -4.03 6.13
C ARG A 391 14.91 -3.44 7.45
N PRO A 392 14.47 -2.21 7.80
CA PRO A 392 14.78 -1.62 9.09
C PRO A 392 14.07 -2.41 10.20
N PHE A 393 14.54 -2.24 11.44
CA PHE A 393 13.92 -2.89 12.59
C PHE A 393 12.44 -2.47 12.77
N ASP A 394 12.10 -1.24 12.40
CA ASP A 394 10.73 -0.70 12.43
C ASP A 394 9.98 -0.89 11.09
N MET A 395 10.22 -2.03 10.43
CA MET A 395 9.53 -2.40 9.18
C MET A 395 7.99 -2.32 9.30
N VAL A 396 7.48 -2.60 10.50
CA VAL A 396 6.06 -2.44 10.85
C VAL A 396 5.93 -1.63 12.15
N PRO A 397 4.77 -1.01 12.43
CA PRO A 397 4.54 -0.34 13.70
C PRO A 397 4.71 -1.33 14.87
N ASP A 398 5.34 -0.87 15.94
CA ASP A 398 5.53 -1.62 17.19
C ASP A 398 6.14 -3.02 17.00
N THR A 399 7.16 -3.17 16.13
CA THR A 399 7.85 -4.45 15.86
C THR A 399 8.18 -5.26 17.12
N ARG A 400 8.48 -4.60 18.25
CA ARG A 400 8.81 -5.26 19.53
C ARG A 400 7.65 -6.08 20.12
N ASP A 401 6.42 -5.76 19.75
CA ASP A 401 5.23 -6.52 20.15
C ASP A 401 5.11 -7.85 19.39
N PHE A 402 5.98 -8.08 18.39
CA PHE A 402 6.09 -9.30 17.61
C PHE A 402 7.47 -9.95 17.82
N PRO A 403 7.72 -10.68 18.92
CA PRO A 403 9.06 -11.14 19.29
C PRO A 403 9.77 -11.98 18.23
N GLY A 404 9.04 -12.81 17.46
CA GLY A 404 9.64 -13.58 16.36
C GLY A 404 10.10 -12.70 15.20
N LEU A 405 9.36 -11.62 14.91
CA LEU A 405 9.71 -10.68 13.85
C LEU A 405 10.87 -9.79 14.29
N ALA A 406 10.87 -9.32 15.54
CA ALA A 406 11.99 -8.63 16.15
C ALA A 406 13.27 -9.49 16.10
N TYR A 407 13.16 -10.80 16.34
CA TYR A 407 14.28 -11.74 16.21
C TYR A 407 14.80 -11.84 14.79
N ALA A 408 13.91 -11.98 13.80
CA ALA A 408 14.31 -12.05 12.40
C ALA A 408 14.99 -10.75 11.91
N LEU A 409 14.42 -9.58 12.24
CA LEU A 409 14.92 -8.26 11.79
C LEU A 409 16.19 -7.81 12.53
N SER A 410 16.41 -8.26 13.76
CA SER A 410 17.62 -7.97 14.54
C SER A 410 18.80 -8.90 14.21
N GLY A 411 18.62 -9.86 13.30
CA GLY A 411 19.63 -10.88 13.03
C GLY A 411 19.83 -11.86 14.19
N GLY A 412 18.78 -12.08 14.99
CA GLY A 412 18.76 -13.01 16.11
C GLY A 412 19.22 -12.43 17.45
N THR A 413 19.18 -11.11 17.64
CA THR A 413 19.70 -10.44 18.85
C THR A 413 18.64 -9.83 19.76
N GLU A 414 17.45 -9.52 19.25
CA GLU A 414 16.30 -8.99 20.02
C GLU A 414 15.07 -9.89 19.83
N GLY A 415 14.18 -9.97 20.82
CA GLY A 415 12.95 -10.79 20.73
C GLY A 415 13.18 -12.29 21.00
N SER A 416 12.30 -13.13 20.47
CA SER A 416 12.27 -14.57 20.76
C SER A 416 12.53 -15.40 19.51
N GLN A 417 13.45 -16.35 19.60
CA GLN A 417 13.79 -17.25 18.50
C GLN A 417 12.54 -18.04 18.04
N PRO A 418 12.16 -17.98 16.75
CA PRO A 418 11.09 -18.83 16.23
C PRO A 418 11.49 -20.31 16.22
N THR A 419 10.49 -21.19 16.30
CA THR A 419 10.68 -22.65 16.35
C THR A 419 10.49 -23.32 14.99
N GLU A 420 9.56 -22.81 14.17
CA GLU A 420 9.25 -23.37 12.87
C GLU A 420 10.35 -23.03 11.86
N LEU A 421 10.83 -24.06 11.15
CA LEU A 421 11.82 -23.94 10.08
C LEU A 421 11.19 -24.01 8.69
N VAL A 422 9.96 -24.50 8.60
CA VAL A 422 9.20 -24.55 7.35
C VAL A 422 7.83 -23.90 7.57
N LYS A 423 7.34 -23.22 6.53
CA LYS A 423 6.04 -22.57 6.58
C LYS A 423 5.39 -22.54 5.20
N ARG A 424 4.10 -22.85 5.16
CA ARG A 424 3.21 -22.50 4.06
C ARG A 424 2.47 -21.22 4.45
N LEU A 425 2.56 -20.18 3.61
CA LEU A 425 1.92 -18.89 3.83
C LEU A 425 0.78 -18.71 2.83
N GLY A 426 -0.45 -18.83 3.32
CA GLY A 426 -1.65 -18.97 2.50
C GLY A 426 -1.50 -20.08 1.46
N THR A 427 -1.96 -19.81 0.24
CA THR A 427 -1.73 -20.67 -0.93
C THR A 427 -0.51 -20.23 -1.75
N GLN A 428 0.23 -19.21 -1.31
CA GLN A 428 1.15 -18.50 -2.20
C GLN A 428 2.62 -18.80 -1.99
N TYR A 429 3.06 -18.99 -0.75
CA TYR A 429 4.49 -19.12 -0.48
C TYR A 429 4.82 -20.38 0.30
N ALA A 430 5.87 -21.06 -0.15
CA ALA A 430 6.56 -22.05 0.64
C ALA A 430 7.87 -21.45 1.14
N ILE A 431 8.13 -21.60 2.44
CA ILE A 431 9.34 -21.14 3.10
C ILE A 431 10.02 -22.35 3.75
N MET A 432 11.32 -22.50 3.54
CA MET A 432 12.17 -23.46 4.24
C MET A 432 13.46 -22.77 4.70
N ARG A 433 13.83 -22.95 5.97
CA ARG A 433 14.99 -22.34 6.62
C ARG A 433 15.84 -23.39 7.31
N GLU A 434 17.16 -23.25 7.24
CA GLU A 434 18.09 -24.20 7.84
C GLU A 434 18.10 -24.13 9.38
N TYR A 435 18.16 -22.92 9.94
CA TYR A 435 18.13 -22.66 11.38
C TYR A 435 17.84 -21.19 11.68
N TRP A 436 17.33 -20.91 12.89
CA TRP A 436 17.23 -19.56 13.47
C TRP A 436 18.43 -19.20 14.34
N ALA A 437 19.06 -20.19 14.97
CA ALA A 437 20.28 -20.05 15.74
C ALA A 437 21.15 -21.30 15.54
N HIS A 438 22.46 -21.14 15.54
CA HIS A 438 23.39 -22.25 15.43
C HIS A 438 24.67 -21.98 16.22
N PRO A 439 25.21 -22.95 17.00
CA PRO A 439 26.33 -22.70 17.90
C PRO A 439 27.62 -22.21 17.21
N LYS A 440 27.83 -22.62 15.95
CA LYS A 440 29.06 -22.37 15.19
C LYS A 440 28.86 -21.56 13.91
N ARG A 441 27.62 -21.22 13.56
CA ARG A 441 27.30 -20.60 12.27
C ARG A 441 26.52 -19.32 12.52
N VAL A 442 26.94 -18.25 11.86
CA VAL A 442 26.32 -16.93 12.02
C VAL A 442 24.90 -16.94 11.44
N PHE A 443 24.02 -16.10 11.99
CA PHE A 443 22.62 -16.02 11.55
C PHE A 443 22.49 -15.86 10.03
N SER A 444 23.30 -14.99 9.43
CA SER A 444 23.29 -14.70 7.99
C SER A 444 23.72 -15.87 7.10
N ASP A 445 24.32 -16.93 7.65
CA ASP A 445 24.77 -18.09 6.87
C ASP A 445 23.67 -19.14 6.66
N ALA A 446 22.55 -19.04 7.36
CA ALA A 446 21.46 -20.00 7.26
C ALA A 446 20.96 -20.09 5.81
N THR A 447 20.75 -21.31 5.30
CA THR A 447 20.04 -21.46 4.03
C THR A 447 18.58 -21.05 4.21
N HIS A 448 18.05 -20.29 3.27
CA HIS A 448 16.63 -19.90 3.20
C HIS A 448 16.16 -20.08 1.76
N ILE A 449 15.09 -20.84 1.60
CA ILE A 449 14.54 -21.27 0.31
C ILE A 449 13.09 -20.83 0.30
N THR A 450 12.71 -20.10 -0.75
CA THR A 450 11.34 -19.65 -0.91
C THR A 450 10.83 -20.01 -2.29
N MET A 451 9.58 -20.46 -2.38
CA MET A 451 8.89 -20.69 -3.65
C MET A 451 7.59 -19.91 -3.66
N THR A 452 7.28 -19.24 -4.76
CA THR A 452 6.03 -18.52 -4.98
C THR A 452 5.14 -19.28 -5.95
N ALA A 453 3.84 -19.32 -5.68
CA ALA A 453 2.80 -19.80 -6.57
C ALA A 453 1.48 -19.10 -6.21
N GLY A 454 0.40 -19.42 -6.91
CA GLY A 454 -0.94 -18.95 -6.56
C GLY A 454 -1.31 -17.65 -7.26
N TYR A 455 -2.13 -17.76 -8.29
CA TYR A 455 -2.69 -16.62 -8.99
C TYR A 455 -4.03 -16.20 -8.38
N ASN A 456 -4.04 -15.07 -7.67
CA ASN A 456 -5.21 -14.56 -6.92
C ASN A 456 -5.79 -13.27 -7.52
N GLY A 457 -5.12 -12.70 -8.52
CA GLY A 457 -5.42 -11.40 -9.10
C GLY A 457 -4.21 -10.85 -9.86
N TYR A 458 -4.44 -9.85 -10.71
CA TYR A 458 -3.43 -9.29 -11.63
C TYR A 458 -2.47 -8.30 -10.94
N ALA A 459 -2.87 -7.71 -9.82
CA ALA A 459 -2.12 -6.64 -9.18
C ALA A 459 -0.78 -7.17 -8.66
N HIS A 460 0.31 -6.53 -9.09
CA HIS A 460 1.69 -6.86 -8.73
C HIS A 460 2.16 -8.31 -9.03
N LYS A 461 1.33 -9.10 -9.74
CA LYS A 461 1.67 -10.44 -10.21
C LYS A 461 2.58 -10.36 -11.43
N HIS A 462 3.66 -11.14 -11.42
CA HIS A 462 4.51 -11.40 -12.59
C HIS A 462 4.20 -12.79 -13.15
N ALA A 463 4.76 -13.16 -14.30
CA ALA A 463 4.66 -14.52 -14.83
C ALA A 463 5.64 -15.48 -14.11
N ASP A 464 5.64 -15.46 -12.78
CA ASP A 464 6.64 -16.08 -11.88
C ASP A 464 6.12 -17.32 -11.13
N ASP A 465 5.04 -17.93 -11.60
CA ASP A 465 4.41 -19.03 -10.87
C ASP A 465 5.34 -20.25 -10.76
N LEU A 466 5.40 -20.83 -9.55
CA LEU A 466 6.37 -21.86 -9.14
C LEU A 466 7.84 -21.42 -9.15
N SER A 467 8.13 -20.13 -9.28
CA SER A 467 9.49 -19.61 -9.17
C SER A 467 10.04 -19.75 -7.74
N LEU A 468 11.38 -19.80 -7.62
CA LEU A 468 12.09 -19.95 -6.34
C LEU A 468 13.23 -18.95 -6.15
N GLU A 469 13.57 -18.67 -4.88
CA GLU A 469 14.85 -18.10 -4.47
C GLU A 469 15.61 -19.07 -3.56
N LEU A 470 16.94 -19.06 -3.66
CA LEU A 470 17.86 -19.82 -2.83
C LEU A 470 18.93 -18.89 -2.26
N TYR A 471 18.82 -18.61 -0.97
CA TYR A 471 19.80 -17.87 -0.18
C TYR A 471 20.59 -18.83 0.71
N GLY A 472 21.88 -18.57 0.91
CA GLY A 472 22.69 -19.26 1.91
C GLY A 472 24.11 -18.69 1.97
N LEU A 473 24.88 -19.05 3.01
CA LEU A 473 26.29 -18.62 3.14
C LEU A 473 26.48 -17.09 3.04
N GLY A 474 25.50 -16.31 3.50
CA GLY A 474 25.59 -14.86 3.45
C GLY A 474 25.27 -14.21 2.09
N ARG A 475 24.65 -14.91 1.13
CA ARG A 475 24.26 -14.33 -0.17
C ARG A 475 23.08 -15.03 -0.85
N ASP A 476 22.48 -14.33 -1.80
CA ASP A 476 21.56 -14.91 -2.78
C ASP A 476 22.35 -15.65 -3.88
N PHE A 477 21.98 -16.91 -4.14
CA PHE A 477 22.58 -17.76 -5.18
C PHE A 477 21.64 -17.97 -6.37
N ILE A 478 20.35 -18.20 -6.11
CA ILE A 478 19.28 -18.11 -7.10
C ILE A 478 18.33 -17.02 -6.62
N VAL A 479 18.03 -16.05 -7.46
CA VAL A 479 17.27 -14.87 -7.07
C VAL A 479 16.37 -14.42 -8.20
N GLU A 480 15.20 -13.90 -7.83
CA GLU A 480 14.27 -13.31 -8.78
C GLU A 480 14.88 -12.15 -9.59
N THR A 481 14.23 -11.77 -10.68
CA THR A 481 14.64 -10.57 -11.44
C THR A 481 14.25 -9.29 -10.69
N GLY A 482 13.19 -9.31 -9.88
CA GLY A 482 12.66 -8.13 -9.22
C GLY A 482 11.92 -7.22 -10.19
N ARG A 483 11.49 -6.04 -9.73
CA ARG A 483 10.46 -5.26 -10.46
C ARG A 483 10.99 -4.26 -11.49
N TYR A 484 12.29 -3.92 -11.46
CA TYR A 484 12.91 -2.78 -12.14
C TYR A 484 12.33 -1.40 -11.77
N GLY A 485 11.02 -1.18 -11.78
CA GLY A 485 10.41 0.08 -11.40
C GLY A 485 9.13 0.35 -12.20
N TYR A 486 8.30 1.27 -11.74
CA TYR A 486 7.06 1.63 -12.44
C TYR A 486 7.36 2.58 -13.60
N THR A 487 7.63 2.02 -14.78
CA THR A 487 8.02 2.73 -16.00
C THR A 487 7.57 1.98 -17.27
N ASP A 488 7.59 2.66 -18.42
CA ASP A 488 7.32 2.06 -19.76
C ASP A 488 8.61 1.55 -20.43
N ARG A 489 9.76 1.62 -19.75
CA ARG A 489 11.02 1.10 -20.28
C ARG A 489 10.97 -0.41 -20.48
N THR A 490 11.72 -0.89 -21.46
CA THR A 490 11.70 -2.31 -21.86
C THR A 490 12.11 -3.26 -20.74
N GLU A 491 12.95 -2.83 -19.82
CA GLU A 491 13.40 -3.62 -18.67
C GLU A 491 12.25 -3.95 -17.71
N ARG A 492 11.28 -3.04 -17.51
CA ARG A 492 10.08 -3.35 -16.72
C ARG A 492 9.26 -4.44 -17.41
N THR A 493 9.04 -4.32 -18.72
CA THR A 493 8.34 -5.36 -19.48
C THR A 493 9.08 -6.69 -19.42
N GLN A 494 10.40 -6.69 -19.56
CA GLN A 494 11.22 -7.91 -19.45
C GLN A 494 11.12 -8.54 -18.05
N ALA A 495 11.15 -7.73 -17.00
CA ALA A 495 11.06 -8.19 -15.61
C ALA A 495 9.74 -8.90 -15.27
N LEU A 496 8.65 -8.64 -16.01
CA LEU A 496 7.33 -9.23 -15.79
C LEU A 496 7.12 -10.58 -16.50
N ARG A 497 7.99 -10.90 -17.48
CA ARG A 497 7.81 -12.04 -18.39
C ARG A 497 8.40 -13.31 -17.80
N VAL A 498 7.84 -14.46 -18.19
CA VAL A 498 8.21 -15.77 -17.65
C VAL A 498 9.70 -16.10 -17.79
N ALA A 499 10.33 -15.61 -18.87
CA ALA A 499 11.76 -15.79 -19.14
C ALA A 499 12.70 -15.08 -18.13
N ALA A 500 12.16 -14.23 -17.26
CA ALA A 500 12.89 -13.56 -16.19
C ALA A 500 12.78 -14.27 -14.83
N HIS A 501 12.07 -15.39 -14.74
CA HIS A 501 11.75 -16.07 -13.49
C HIS A 501 12.33 -17.49 -13.42
N ASN A 502 12.57 -17.95 -12.19
CA ASN A 502 13.19 -19.24 -11.91
C ASN A 502 12.18 -20.40 -12.02
N THR A 503 11.49 -20.56 -13.14
CA THR A 503 10.38 -21.53 -13.32
C THR A 503 10.50 -22.35 -14.61
N VAL A 504 9.46 -23.12 -14.96
CA VAL A 504 9.33 -23.82 -16.24
C VAL A 504 8.21 -23.20 -17.08
N HIS A 505 8.44 -23.05 -18.38
CA HIS A 505 7.46 -22.53 -19.32
C HIS A 505 7.57 -23.18 -20.70
N ARG A 506 6.57 -23.02 -21.56
CA ARG A 506 6.67 -23.42 -22.98
C ARG A 506 7.59 -22.47 -23.74
N LEU A 507 8.46 -23.02 -24.58
CA LEU A 507 9.44 -22.23 -25.33
C LEU A 507 8.72 -21.23 -26.25
N GLY A 508 8.95 -19.94 -26.02
CA GLY A 508 8.35 -18.86 -26.82
C GLY A 508 6.96 -18.39 -26.35
N GLU A 509 6.38 -19.01 -25.33
CA GLU A 509 5.09 -18.62 -24.75
C GLU A 509 5.23 -18.03 -23.34
N GLU A 510 4.21 -17.29 -22.90
CA GLU A 510 4.08 -16.75 -21.54
C GLU A 510 3.14 -17.62 -20.68
N LEU A 511 3.14 -17.39 -19.37
CA LEU A 511 2.09 -17.93 -18.51
C LEU A 511 0.75 -17.22 -18.78
N ASP A 512 -0.35 -17.98 -18.77
CA ASP A 512 -1.71 -17.48 -18.96
C ASP A 512 -2.27 -16.90 -17.65
N LEU A 513 -2.07 -15.60 -17.47
CA LEU A 513 -2.60 -14.81 -16.35
C LEU A 513 -3.98 -14.20 -16.65
N SER A 514 -4.80 -14.82 -17.49
CA SER A 514 -6.20 -14.41 -17.71
C SER A 514 -7.05 -14.57 -16.45
N VAL A 515 -8.06 -13.71 -16.25
CA VAL A 515 -8.87 -13.68 -15.02
C VAL A 515 -9.57 -15.02 -14.75
N GLU A 516 -9.86 -15.78 -15.79
CA GLU A 516 -10.44 -17.12 -15.76
C GLU A 516 -9.54 -18.15 -15.06
N ASN A 517 -8.23 -17.91 -15.04
CA ASN A 517 -7.24 -18.78 -14.40
C ASN A 517 -6.94 -18.42 -12.94
N ILE A 518 -7.63 -17.43 -12.35
CA ILE A 518 -7.52 -17.15 -10.91
C ILE A 518 -7.86 -18.43 -10.12
N GLY A 519 -7.00 -18.80 -9.17
CA GLY A 519 -7.11 -20.01 -8.37
C GLY A 519 -6.60 -21.29 -9.05
N GLN A 520 -6.04 -21.22 -10.27
CA GLN A 520 -5.49 -22.38 -11.00
C GLN A 520 -4.03 -22.72 -10.65
N SER A 521 -3.46 -22.09 -9.62
CA SER A 521 -2.15 -22.45 -9.09
C SER A 521 -2.07 -22.28 -7.58
N GLY A 522 -1.03 -22.83 -6.97
CA GLY A 522 -0.74 -22.63 -5.56
C GLY A 522 0.27 -23.60 -4.98
N ILE A 523 0.75 -23.24 -3.80
CA ILE A 523 1.51 -24.11 -2.91
C ILE A 523 0.55 -25.12 -2.29
N VAL A 524 0.87 -26.40 -2.42
CA VAL A 524 0.05 -27.53 -1.96
C VAL A 524 0.47 -27.97 -0.56
N SER A 525 1.77 -28.16 -0.32
CA SER A 525 2.28 -28.55 1.00
C SER A 525 3.69 -28.03 1.25
N VAL A 526 4.02 -27.87 2.53
CA VAL A 526 5.36 -27.58 3.02
C VAL A 526 5.57 -28.37 4.30
N GLU A 527 6.52 -29.29 4.27
CA GLU A 527 6.71 -30.31 5.29
C GLU A 527 8.19 -30.43 5.64
N GLN A 528 8.48 -30.98 6.81
CA GLN A 528 9.85 -31.34 7.17
C GLN A 528 9.87 -32.60 8.03
N ASP A 529 10.95 -33.37 7.88
CA ASP A 529 11.31 -34.44 8.79
C ASP A 529 12.75 -34.24 9.32
N THR A 530 13.33 -35.28 9.90
CA THR A 530 14.71 -35.22 10.43
C THR A 530 15.78 -35.07 9.35
N LYS A 531 15.51 -35.50 8.12
CA LYS A 531 16.46 -35.59 7.01
C LYS A 531 16.26 -34.50 5.97
N ALA A 532 15.04 -34.04 5.73
CA ALA A 532 14.74 -33.08 4.67
C ALA A 532 13.58 -32.13 5.00
N SER A 533 13.54 -31.04 4.26
CA SER A 533 12.37 -30.16 4.12
C SER A 533 11.85 -30.27 2.69
N VAL A 534 10.54 -30.35 2.52
CA VAL A 534 9.89 -30.56 1.23
C VAL A 534 8.82 -29.49 1.01
N ALA A 535 8.80 -28.86 -0.17
CA ALA A 535 7.72 -28.02 -0.61
C ALA A 535 7.16 -28.51 -1.94
N ARG A 536 5.84 -28.49 -2.12
CA ARG A 536 5.15 -28.87 -3.36
C ARG A 536 4.24 -27.74 -3.81
N GLY A 537 4.29 -27.41 -5.09
CA GLY A 537 3.36 -26.48 -5.74
C GLY A 537 2.90 -27.00 -7.09
N VAL A 538 1.72 -26.53 -7.53
CA VAL A 538 1.12 -26.89 -8.82
C VAL A 538 0.63 -25.63 -9.52
N SER A 539 0.78 -25.60 -10.84
CA SER A 539 0.32 -24.52 -11.71
C SER A 539 -0.31 -25.06 -12.98
N ARG A 540 -1.48 -24.54 -13.36
CA ARG A 540 -2.05 -24.74 -14.70
C ARG A 540 -1.91 -23.51 -15.59
N LEU A 541 -1.05 -22.56 -15.19
CA LEU A 541 -0.84 -21.30 -15.91
C LEU A 541 0.12 -21.46 -17.10
N ILE A 542 0.75 -22.62 -17.26
CA ILE A 542 1.67 -22.92 -18.37
C ILE A 542 0.96 -22.99 -19.76
N GLY A 543 -0.37 -22.87 -19.78
CA GLY A 543 -1.16 -22.72 -21.00
C GLY A 543 -1.41 -24.02 -21.76
N ASN A 544 -2.32 -23.95 -22.73
CA ASN A 544 -2.65 -25.04 -23.66
C ASN A 544 -2.97 -26.38 -22.95
N GLY A 545 -3.69 -26.30 -21.82
CA GLY A 545 -4.11 -27.46 -21.02
C GLY A 545 -2.97 -28.17 -20.28
N ALA A 546 -1.74 -27.63 -20.26
CA ALA A 546 -0.65 -28.22 -19.51
C ALA A 546 -0.70 -27.91 -18.02
N THR A 547 -0.09 -28.80 -17.23
CA THR A 547 0.08 -28.64 -15.78
C THR A 547 1.55 -28.76 -15.43
N HIS A 548 2.06 -27.83 -14.63
CA HIS A 548 3.40 -27.85 -14.05
C HIS A 548 3.29 -28.15 -12.56
N GLU A 549 3.96 -29.19 -12.11
CA GLU A 549 4.17 -29.49 -10.69
C GLU A 549 5.64 -29.34 -10.35
N ARG A 550 5.93 -28.62 -9.26
CA ARG A 550 7.28 -28.46 -8.72
C ARG A 550 7.37 -29.01 -7.30
N ARG A 551 8.43 -29.77 -7.03
CA ARG A 551 8.82 -30.22 -5.69
C ARG A 551 10.24 -29.73 -5.39
N LEU A 552 10.41 -29.11 -4.22
CA LEU A 552 11.69 -28.69 -3.68
C LEU A 552 12.02 -29.59 -2.49
N ILE A 553 13.16 -30.29 -2.53
CA ILE A 553 13.60 -31.18 -1.45
C ILE A 553 14.98 -30.74 -0.96
N TYR A 554 15.03 -30.17 0.24
CA TYR A 554 16.26 -29.69 0.87
C TYR A 554 16.75 -30.68 1.92
N ASP A 555 17.93 -31.28 1.72
CA ASP A 555 18.45 -32.38 2.55
C ASP A 555 19.21 -31.93 3.81
N LYS A 556 19.12 -30.63 4.15
CA LYS A 556 19.83 -29.98 5.27
C LYS A 556 21.36 -30.08 5.22
N ALA A 557 21.94 -30.67 4.18
CA ALA A 557 23.37 -30.70 3.88
C ALA A 557 23.77 -29.63 2.85
N ARG A 558 22.96 -28.57 2.76
CA ARG A 558 23.07 -27.45 1.80
C ARG A 558 22.88 -27.87 0.33
N THR A 559 22.12 -28.94 0.11
CA THR A 559 21.75 -29.39 -1.22
C THR A 559 20.23 -29.37 -1.38
N LEU A 560 19.78 -28.73 -2.45
CA LEU A 560 18.39 -28.64 -2.88
C LEU A 560 18.21 -29.49 -4.14
N LEU A 561 17.25 -30.40 -4.12
CA LEU A 561 16.78 -31.09 -5.32
C LEU A 561 15.51 -30.41 -5.82
N VAL A 562 15.52 -29.94 -7.07
CA VAL A 562 14.35 -29.38 -7.75
C VAL A 562 13.83 -30.45 -8.71
N TYR A 563 12.60 -30.89 -8.47
CA TYR A 563 11.89 -31.81 -9.37
C TYR A 563 10.73 -31.06 -10.01
N ASP A 564 10.76 -30.93 -11.33
CA ASP A 564 9.65 -30.39 -12.11
C ASP A 564 9.04 -31.50 -12.95
N ARG A 565 7.71 -31.59 -12.96
CA ARG A 565 6.95 -32.44 -13.87
C ARG A 565 5.95 -31.60 -14.63
N ILE A 566 5.95 -31.73 -15.95
CA ILE A 566 5.06 -31.00 -16.84
C ILE A 566 4.29 -32.03 -17.66
N THR A 567 2.97 -32.02 -17.52
CA THR A 567 2.07 -32.83 -18.33
C THR A 567 1.33 -31.95 -19.32
N SER A 568 1.33 -32.31 -20.60
CA SER A 568 0.65 -31.58 -21.66
C SER A 568 -0.16 -32.53 -22.56
N PRO A 569 -1.29 -32.06 -23.14
CA PRO A 569 -2.07 -32.88 -24.07
C PRO A 569 -1.31 -33.26 -25.34
N GLU A 570 -0.51 -32.32 -25.86
CA GLU A 570 0.31 -32.47 -27.07
C GLU A 570 1.79 -32.23 -26.72
N PRO A 571 2.73 -32.86 -27.44
CA PRO A 571 4.14 -32.70 -27.16
C PRO A 571 4.61 -31.27 -27.48
N ASP A 572 5.44 -30.70 -26.61
CA ASP A 572 5.99 -29.36 -26.78
C ASP A 572 7.39 -29.23 -26.16
N LEU A 573 8.06 -28.12 -26.44
CA LEU A 573 9.33 -27.71 -25.84
C LEU A 573 9.08 -26.92 -24.57
N PHE A 574 9.62 -27.41 -23.47
CA PHE A 574 9.58 -26.74 -22.18
C PHE A 574 10.98 -26.23 -21.81
N VAL A 575 11.04 -25.12 -21.08
CA VAL A 575 12.28 -24.43 -20.70
C VAL A 575 12.29 -24.24 -19.19
N GLN A 576 13.28 -24.80 -18.50
CA GLN A 576 13.55 -24.58 -17.09
C GLN A 576 14.65 -23.53 -16.92
N ARG A 577 14.44 -22.52 -16.07
CA ARG A 577 15.41 -21.45 -15.83
C ARG A 577 15.81 -21.34 -14.36
N PHE A 578 17.10 -21.06 -14.14
CA PHE A 578 17.66 -20.66 -12.85
C PHE A 578 18.57 -19.45 -13.03
N HIS A 579 18.11 -18.28 -12.60
CA HIS A 579 18.84 -17.02 -12.60
C HIS A 579 19.76 -16.92 -11.38
N LEU A 580 21.06 -16.85 -11.64
CA LEU A 580 22.06 -16.81 -10.58
C LEU A 580 22.17 -15.41 -9.96
N GLY A 581 22.56 -15.33 -8.70
CA GLY A 581 22.92 -14.07 -8.07
C GLY A 581 24.10 -13.40 -8.76
N ALA A 582 24.10 -12.05 -8.82
CA ALA A 582 25.17 -11.28 -9.43
C ALA A 582 26.55 -11.61 -8.81
N GLY A 583 27.61 -11.50 -9.62
CA GLY A 583 28.99 -11.78 -9.19
C GLY A 583 29.34 -13.26 -8.97
N LEU A 584 28.56 -14.19 -9.54
CA LEU A 584 28.89 -15.61 -9.63
C LEU A 584 29.55 -15.90 -10.98
N GLU A 585 30.79 -16.38 -10.95
CA GLU A 585 31.57 -16.70 -12.14
C GLU A 585 31.69 -18.20 -12.36
N LEU A 586 31.70 -18.61 -13.63
CA LEU A 586 31.83 -20.01 -14.01
C LEU A 586 33.26 -20.46 -13.69
N VAL A 587 33.41 -21.55 -12.94
CA VAL A 587 34.71 -22.10 -12.54
C VAL A 587 34.95 -23.46 -13.18
N ALA A 588 33.89 -24.26 -13.30
CA ALA A 588 33.95 -25.52 -13.99
C ALA A 588 32.66 -25.73 -14.77
N GLU A 589 32.84 -26.18 -16.00
CA GLU A 589 31.81 -26.68 -16.89
C GLU A 589 32.40 -27.91 -17.53
N SER A 590 31.59 -28.96 -17.64
CA SER A 590 31.93 -30.06 -18.53
C SER A 590 30.89 -30.05 -19.63
N GLY A 591 31.33 -29.72 -20.85
CA GLY A 591 30.49 -29.37 -22.01
C GLY A 591 29.67 -30.52 -22.60
N THR A 592 29.71 -31.71 -21.98
CA THR A 592 28.80 -32.85 -22.23
C THR A 592 27.93 -33.18 -21.02
N ALA A 593 28.10 -32.49 -19.89
CA ALA A 593 27.94 -33.10 -18.58
C ALA A 593 26.92 -32.46 -17.66
N ARG A 594 26.09 -31.51 -18.11
CA ARG A 594 24.89 -31.14 -17.34
C ARG A 594 25.23 -30.77 -15.89
N ASP A 595 26.42 -30.23 -15.68
CA ASP A 595 27.06 -29.97 -14.39
C ASP A 595 27.87 -28.68 -14.54
N VAL A 596 27.43 -27.65 -13.86
CA VAL A 596 28.03 -26.32 -13.90
C VAL A 596 28.28 -25.84 -12.49
N LEU A 597 29.49 -25.36 -12.24
CA LEU A 597 29.91 -24.82 -10.95
C LEU A 597 30.27 -23.36 -11.10
N PHE A 598 29.56 -22.52 -10.35
CA PHE A 598 29.82 -21.09 -10.24
C PHE A 598 30.38 -20.76 -8.85
N ARG A 599 31.18 -19.70 -8.77
CA ARG A 599 31.82 -19.25 -7.54
C ARG A 599 31.95 -17.75 -7.51
N ASP A 600 31.87 -17.18 -6.30
CA ASP A 600 32.16 -15.77 -6.09
C ASP A 600 33.57 -15.52 -5.57
N VAL A 601 33.93 -14.24 -5.46
CA VAL A 601 35.23 -13.79 -4.96
C VAL A 601 35.56 -14.25 -3.53
N ASN A 602 34.56 -14.63 -2.74
CA ASN A 602 34.69 -15.12 -1.37
C ASN A 602 34.69 -16.65 -1.28
N ARG A 603 34.92 -17.34 -2.42
CA ARG A 603 34.92 -18.81 -2.55
C ARG A 603 33.60 -19.49 -2.18
N ARG A 604 32.49 -18.77 -2.20
CA ARG A 604 31.15 -19.36 -2.04
C ARG A 604 30.68 -19.81 -3.42
N SER A 605 30.24 -21.05 -3.54
CA SER A 605 29.89 -21.68 -4.81
C SER A 605 28.49 -22.26 -4.83
N ILE A 606 27.92 -22.28 -6.03
CA ILE A 606 26.72 -23.04 -6.37
C ILE A 606 27.07 -24.00 -7.52
N GLN A 607 26.70 -25.27 -7.36
CA GLN A 607 26.81 -26.28 -8.40
C GLN A 607 25.41 -26.75 -8.79
N LEU A 608 25.11 -26.77 -10.08
CA LEU A 608 23.85 -27.28 -10.62
C LEU A 608 24.14 -28.50 -11.47
N VAL A 609 23.50 -29.63 -11.15
CA VAL A 609 23.62 -30.89 -11.89
C VAL A 609 22.24 -31.32 -12.38
N GLN A 610 22.01 -31.32 -13.69
CA GLN A 610 20.78 -31.78 -14.33
C GLN A 610 20.85 -33.30 -14.56
N LEU A 611 19.98 -34.03 -13.86
CA LEU A 611 20.05 -35.49 -13.69
C LEU A 611 19.14 -36.28 -14.65
N MET A 612 18.01 -35.72 -15.06
CA MET A 612 17.09 -36.35 -16.03
C MET A 612 17.14 -35.60 -17.37
N TRP A 613 17.04 -36.37 -18.45
CA TRP A 613 17.01 -35.86 -19.83
C TRP A 613 16.43 -36.88 -20.81
N SER A 614 16.02 -36.39 -21.97
CA SER A 614 15.65 -37.15 -23.16
C SER A 614 16.65 -36.91 -24.31
N ASP A 615 16.47 -37.59 -25.45
CA ASP A 615 17.27 -37.31 -26.64
C ASP A 615 16.88 -35.94 -27.22
N GLY A 616 17.88 -35.07 -27.43
CA GLY A 616 17.66 -33.69 -27.92
C GLY A 616 17.61 -32.62 -26.82
N SER A 617 17.68 -33.01 -25.55
CA SER A 617 17.77 -32.07 -24.43
C SER A 617 19.14 -31.42 -24.30
N TYR A 618 19.16 -30.14 -23.91
CA TYR A 618 20.39 -29.41 -23.66
C TYR A 618 20.27 -28.54 -22.41
N MET A 619 21.45 -28.16 -21.88
CA MET A 619 21.60 -27.22 -20.78
C MET A 619 22.64 -26.19 -21.19
N GLU A 620 22.30 -24.91 -21.09
CA GLU A 620 23.13 -23.79 -21.52
C GLU A 620 23.23 -22.71 -20.44
N ILE A 621 24.30 -21.92 -20.52
CA ILE A 621 24.51 -20.75 -19.68
C ILE A 621 24.16 -19.51 -20.52
N GLU A 622 23.10 -18.81 -20.13
CA GLU A 622 22.68 -17.57 -20.78
C GLU A 622 22.94 -16.35 -19.88
N SER A 623 22.83 -15.16 -20.47
CA SER A 623 22.80 -13.91 -19.70
C SER A 623 21.38 -13.59 -19.23
N SER A 624 21.26 -12.93 -18.09
CA SER A 624 20.01 -12.34 -17.58
C SER A 624 20.33 -11.12 -16.71
N HIS A 625 19.33 -10.55 -16.04
CA HIS A 625 19.51 -9.35 -15.22
C HIS A 625 18.78 -9.45 -13.89
N VAL A 626 19.22 -8.66 -12.91
CA VAL A 626 18.53 -8.44 -11.64
C VAL A 626 18.32 -6.95 -11.38
N ALA A 627 17.15 -6.64 -10.85
CA ALA A 627 16.74 -5.33 -10.36
C ALA A 627 16.41 -5.43 -8.87
N SER A 628 17.44 -5.46 -8.02
CA SER A 628 17.23 -5.42 -6.57
C SER A 628 16.71 -4.06 -6.09
N ARG A 629 16.91 -3.00 -6.87
CA ARG A 629 16.44 -1.64 -6.61
C ARG A 629 15.77 -1.09 -7.85
N ASP A 630 14.97 -0.04 -7.65
CA ASP A 630 14.33 0.62 -8.78
C ASP A 630 15.38 1.27 -9.70
N PHE A 631 15.18 1.12 -11.01
CA PHE A 631 16.00 1.58 -12.12
C PHE A 631 17.42 0.99 -12.16
N GLU A 632 17.64 -0.13 -11.47
CA GLU A 632 18.85 -0.93 -11.53
C GLU A 632 18.64 -2.16 -12.44
N TRP A 633 19.58 -2.45 -13.34
CA TRP A 633 19.53 -3.60 -14.26
C TRP A 633 20.90 -4.26 -14.35
N VAL A 634 21.27 -5.02 -13.32
CA VAL A 634 22.61 -5.61 -13.21
C VAL A 634 22.69 -6.92 -13.99
N PRO A 635 23.68 -7.11 -14.87
CA PRO A 635 23.86 -8.36 -15.59
C PRO A 635 24.25 -9.50 -14.63
N ARG A 636 23.73 -10.69 -14.91
CA ARG A 636 24.04 -11.95 -14.21
C ARG A 636 23.91 -13.14 -15.17
N LYS A 637 24.37 -14.30 -14.74
CA LYS A 637 24.24 -15.55 -15.51
C LYS A 637 22.95 -16.29 -15.12
N GLN A 638 22.42 -17.09 -16.02
CA GLN A 638 21.35 -18.04 -15.73
C GLN A 638 21.71 -19.41 -16.34
N VAL A 639 21.18 -20.48 -15.76
CA VAL A 639 21.25 -21.83 -16.32
C VAL A 639 19.89 -22.17 -16.90
N VAL A 640 19.88 -22.64 -18.15
CA VAL A 640 18.67 -22.90 -18.93
C VAL A 640 18.71 -24.33 -19.42
N SER A 641 17.66 -25.10 -19.16
CA SER A 641 17.51 -26.47 -19.63
C SER A 641 16.27 -26.58 -20.50
N VAL A 642 16.35 -27.32 -21.60
CA VAL A 642 15.22 -27.52 -22.53
C VAL A 642 14.96 -29.00 -22.75
N GLU A 643 13.69 -29.38 -22.72
CA GLU A 643 13.19 -30.75 -22.90
C GLU A 643 11.94 -30.75 -23.79
N TYR A 644 11.70 -31.87 -24.48
CA TYR A 644 10.56 -32.05 -25.39
C TYR A 644 9.69 -33.24 -24.99
N GLY A 645 8.36 -33.09 -25.03
CA GLY A 645 7.44 -34.22 -24.87
C GLY A 645 6.09 -33.85 -24.26
N THR A 646 5.31 -34.87 -23.88
CA THR A 646 4.00 -34.74 -23.22
C THR A 646 4.02 -34.96 -21.71
N ASP A 647 5.03 -35.67 -21.18
CA ASP A 647 5.31 -35.83 -19.74
C ASP A 647 6.80 -35.52 -19.53
N VAL A 648 7.12 -34.24 -19.44
CA VAL A 648 8.50 -33.76 -19.29
C VAL A 648 8.87 -33.71 -17.82
N ARG A 649 10.07 -34.17 -17.48
CA ARG A 649 10.58 -34.13 -16.11
C ARG A 649 11.97 -33.53 -16.04
N TYR A 650 12.15 -32.54 -15.17
CA TYR A 650 13.47 -32.05 -14.78
C TYR A 650 13.81 -32.54 -13.39
N LEU A 651 15.09 -32.89 -13.20
CA LEU A 651 15.63 -33.25 -11.90
C LEU A 651 16.97 -32.55 -11.72
N THR A 652 16.98 -31.44 -11.00
CA THR A 652 18.15 -30.57 -10.87
C THR A 652 18.65 -30.61 -9.44
N LEU A 653 19.88 -31.07 -9.24
CA LEU A 653 20.57 -31.04 -7.94
C LEU A 653 21.36 -29.74 -7.82
N ILE A 654 21.09 -28.97 -6.78
CA ILE A 654 21.67 -27.64 -6.55
C ILE A 654 22.39 -27.65 -5.21
N ARG A 655 23.72 -27.52 -5.22
CA ARG A 655 24.53 -27.55 -4.00
C ARG A 655 25.17 -26.20 -3.73
N LEU A 656 25.03 -25.72 -2.49
CA LEU A 656 25.79 -24.60 -1.97
C LEU A 656 27.02 -25.08 -1.20
N ASP A 657 28.17 -24.47 -1.44
CA ASP A 657 29.41 -24.80 -0.74
C ASP A 657 30.32 -23.57 -0.54
N ARG A 658 31.25 -23.67 0.41
CA ARG A 658 32.36 -22.72 0.60
C ARG A 658 33.66 -23.41 1.02
N THR A 659 33.74 -24.72 0.84
CA THR A 659 34.81 -25.57 1.37
C THR A 659 35.55 -26.36 0.28
N ASP A 660 35.26 -26.06 -0.99
CA ASP A 660 35.75 -26.79 -2.16
C ASP A 660 35.42 -28.28 -2.12
N ASN A 661 34.18 -28.57 -1.71
CA ASN A 661 33.64 -29.92 -1.62
C ASN A 661 32.43 -30.09 -2.58
N PRO A 662 32.68 -30.08 -3.91
CA PRO A 662 31.64 -30.22 -4.92
C PRO A 662 31.09 -31.64 -4.96
N ILE A 663 29.96 -31.81 -5.64
CA ILE A 663 29.46 -33.10 -6.09
C ILE A 663 30.39 -33.62 -7.18
N VAL A 664 30.79 -34.89 -7.06
CA VAL A 664 31.70 -35.57 -8.02
C VAL A 664 31.10 -36.83 -8.62
N GLU A 665 30.01 -37.34 -8.04
CA GLU A 665 29.32 -38.54 -8.51
C GLU A 665 27.83 -38.40 -8.20
N THR A 666 26.98 -38.77 -9.16
CA THR A 666 25.52 -38.82 -8.99
C THR A 666 24.97 -40.13 -9.54
N LYS A 667 23.94 -40.67 -8.90
CA LYS A 667 23.23 -41.87 -9.32
C LYS A 667 21.73 -41.70 -9.09
N ILE A 668 20.93 -42.09 -10.08
CA ILE A 668 19.47 -42.13 -9.99
C ILE A 668 19.03 -43.59 -10.04
N GLU A 669 18.14 -44.00 -9.15
CA GLU A 669 17.48 -45.30 -9.17
C GLU A 669 15.97 -45.10 -9.09
N GLN A 670 15.21 -45.68 -10.01
CA GLN A 670 13.76 -45.75 -9.89
C GLN A 670 13.37 -47.01 -9.12
N ARG A 671 12.53 -46.86 -8.09
CA ARG A 671 11.95 -47.97 -7.33
C ARG A 671 10.47 -47.69 -7.09
N ASP A 672 9.61 -48.47 -7.73
CA ASP A 672 8.16 -48.23 -7.71
C ASP A 672 7.85 -46.76 -8.09
N GLU A 673 7.04 -46.07 -7.30
CA GLU A 673 6.72 -44.64 -7.42
C GLU A 673 7.74 -43.75 -6.67
N THR A 674 9.02 -44.14 -6.58
CA THR A 674 10.05 -43.37 -5.90
C THR A 674 11.32 -43.26 -6.73
N THR A 675 11.75 -42.03 -7.01
CA THR A 675 13.07 -41.74 -7.54
C THR A 675 14.04 -41.55 -6.37
N ILE A 676 15.13 -42.31 -6.37
CA ILE A 676 16.20 -42.21 -5.38
C ILE A 676 17.40 -41.53 -6.04
N VAL A 677 17.74 -40.34 -5.55
CA VAL A 677 18.93 -39.60 -5.98
C VAL A 677 20.03 -39.78 -4.95
N THR A 678 21.13 -40.37 -5.36
CA THR A 678 22.35 -40.49 -4.57
C THR A 678 23.40 -39.56 -5.14
N TYR A 679 24.08 -38.79 -4.29
CA TYR A 679 25.24 -38.01 -4.71
C TYR A 679 26.40 -38.17 -3.73
N ARG A 680 27.63 -38.08 -4.25
CA ARG A 680 28.87 -38.12 -3.47
C ARG A 680 29.62 -36.81 -3.63
N LEU A 681 30.13 -36.32 -2.51
CA LEU A 681 30.99 -35.14 -2.47
C LEU A 681 32.46 -35.52 -2.65
N ALA A 682 33.29 -34.56 -3.06
CA ALA A 682 34.75 -34.75 -3.18
C ALA A 682 35.41 -35.26 -1.88
N SER A 683 34.85 -34.94 -0.72
CA SER A 683 35.25 -35.46 0.59
C SER A 683 34.97 -36.95 0.79
N GLY A 684 34.26 -37.59 -0.14
CA GLY A 684 33.78 -38.97 -0.05
C GLY A 684 32.44 -39.14 0.66
N SER A 685 31.86 -38.06 1.20
CA SER A 685 30.55 -38.08 1.89
C SER A 685 29.44 -38.44 0.91
N LYS A 686 28.60 -39.42 1.27
CA LYS A 686 27.48 -39.91 0.47
C LYS A 686 26.15 -39.42 1.04
N HIS A 687 25.30 -38.89 0.17
CA HIS A 687 23.97 -38.39 0.51
C HIS A 687 22.91 -39.07 -0.36
N VAL A 688 21.70 -39.20 0.18
CA VAL A 688 20.57 -39.84 -0.50
C VAL A 688 19.32 -39.02 -0.28
N ILE A 689 18.69 -38.60 -1.37
CA ILE A 689 17.40 -37.91 -1.40
C ILE A 689 16.39 -38.84 -2.05
N LYS A 690 15.19 -38.95 -1.47
CA LYS A 690 14.08 -39.71 -2.03
C LYS A 690 13.01 -38.74 -2.51
N VAL A 691 12.54 -38.94 -3.73
CA VAL A 691 11.44 -38.19 -4.33
C VAL A 691 10.33 -39.19 -4.58
N LEU A 692 9.22 -39.05 -3.87
CA LEU A 692 8.01 -39.79 -4.22
C LEU A 692 7.47 -39.21 -5.54
N GLU A 693 7.06 -40.04 -6.48
CA GLU A 693 6.36 -39.68 -7.71
C GLU A 693 4.86 -39.98 -7.51
N ILE A 694 4.22 -39.32 -6.54
CA ILE A 694 2.78 -39.51 -6.32
C ILE A 694 2.02 -39.00 -7.56
N ILE A 695 1.19 -39.87 -8.15
CA ILE A 695 0.26 -39.61 -9.27
C ILE A 695 -0.83 -38.61 -8.87
#